data_AF-A0AAD6LNZ6-F1
#
_entry.id   AF-A0AAD6LNZ6-F1
#
_cell.length_a   1.000
_cell.length_b   1.000
_cell.length_c   1.000
_cell.angle_alpha   90.00
_cell.angle_beta   90.00
_cell.angle_gamma   90.00
#
_symmetry.space_group_name_H-M   'P 1'
#
loop_
_entity.id
_entity.type
_entity.pdbx_description
1 polymer ?
#
loop_
_entity_poly.entity_id
_entity_poly.type
_entity_poly.pdbx_seq_one_letter_code
_entity_poly.pdbx_strand_id
1 'polypeptide(L)'
;MSQPVIISCPSKHISPLKNTLISLHKPTKENKRKGKECSSSSTSAVAAAKVVITAKENKRKNRCFVFFFFLEMGGVTSSMAAKLAFFPPNPPSYKLITDDAAGLLLLEHFSHRENVDVLRLPTRRGTEIVAVYVRYPMATSTLLYSHGNAADIGQMYELFIELSIHLRVNLMGYDYSGYGQSSGKPSEHNTYADIEAAYKCLEESYGAKQENIILYGQSVGSGPTVDLAARLPRLRAVVLHSPILSGLRVMYPVKRSYWFDIYKNIDKIPLVKCPTLVIHGTADEVVDCSHGKQLWELCQEKYEPLWLKGGSHCNLEMYPEYLRHLKKFISTVEKSANRRNAGRRSVDGFEQARRSSDCSEGPRKSTDRREKPRKSTERPERLRFHEFKFTHTDKAEKLKVSFEHMERSRRSVEYCDKSRKNMDLQLEKARKSVDWLKQEAAVLLLSSPLLSSPRRLQNSKEIDSTKNQSINLSIDMSQEEIGREAIKQALKALKKRHLLEEGAHAPAFIALSRPIISQGSEWKEKAENLEVELQQCYKAQSLLSNQLVVEVAESRAAKTSLQEKEAAITDLQNEATQIRDECGQLKEDFEEKINALELVMSENHALRTQLEEMTLKAKNAEAENKMLIDRWMLQKMQDAERLNEANALYEEMIDRLKASGLESLARQQVDGVVRRNEDGAEYFVESTIPSTCKHKITAHEGGCASILFEYNSGKLISGGQDRSIKMWDTNTGSLSHTLYGCLGSVLDLSITHDNRSIIAASSSNNLYVWDVTTGRVRHTFTGHADKVCAVDVSKISTRHVVSAAYDRTIKVWDLQKGFCTNTIIFHSNCNSLCFSMDGQTICSGHVDGNLRLWDIQTGKLLSEVAAHSLAVTSISASRNGSVVLTSGRDNLHNLFDMRSLEVCGTLRATGNRVASNWSRSCISPDDNYVAAGSADGSVHIWSISQGDIVSTLKEHTAPVLCCSWSGLGKPLASSDKNGIIYTWT
;
A
#
# COMPACT_ATOMS: atom_id res chain seq x y z
N MET A 1 -19.70 -48.19 -46.04
CA MET A 1 -19.64 -48.34 -47.51
C MET A 1 -20.60 -47.36 -48.13
N SER A 2 -20.12 -46.33 -48.82
CA SER A 2 -20.83 -45.62 -49.89
C SER A 2 -19.91 -44.54 -50.49
N GLN A 3 -19.89 -44.44 -51.81
CA GLN A 3 -19.17 -43.41 -52.57
C GLN A 3 -20.04 -42.14 -52.77
N PRO A 4 -19.44 -40.99 -53.12
CA PRO A 4 -20.13 -39.70 -53.24
C PRO A 4 -20.58 -39.37 -54.68
N VAL A 5 -21.60 -38.51 -54.81
CA VAL A 5 -22.09 -37.82 -56.03
C VAL A 5 -23.30 -36.94 -55.60
N ILE A 6 -23.56 -35.70 -56.05
CA ILE A 6 -22.78 -34.68 -56.79
C ILE A 6 -23.57 -33.32 -56.79
N ILE A 7 -22.90 -32.16 -56.91
CA ILE A 7 -23.44 -30.83 -57.38
C ILE A 7 -24.50 -30.11 -56.47
N SER A 8 -24.53 -28.78 -56.28
CA SER A 8 -23.91 -27.64 -57.01
C SER A 8 -23.31 -26.55 -56.09
N CYS A 9 -22.22 -25.94 -56.57
CA CYS A 9 -21.95 -24.51 -56.40
C CYS A 9 -22.04 -23.86 -57.78
N PRO A 10 -22.30 -22.55 -57.87
CA PRO A 10 -21.71 -21.72 -58.92
C PRO A 10 -20.69 -20.74 -58.34
N SER A 11 -19.62 -20.52 -59.10
CA SER A 11 -18.53 -19.60 -58.82
C SER A 11 -18.53 -18.42 -59.81
N LYS A 12 -17.51 -17.56 -59.69
CA LYS A 12 -17.15 -16.40 -60.56
C LYS A 12 -17.77 -15.05 -60.13
N HIS A 13 -17.12 -13.89 -60.29
CA HIS A 13 -15.89 -13.60 -61.06
C HIS A 13 -14.83 -12.79 -60.28
N ILE A 14 -13.56 -13.04 -60.63
CA ILE A 14 -12.36 -12.27 -60.27
C ILE A 14 -12.10 -11.21 -61.37
N SER A 15 -11.52 -10.05 -61.03
CA SER A 15 -10.42 -9.36 -61.77
C SER A 15 -10.28 -7.86 -61.42
N PRO A 16 -9.12 -7.20 -61.70
CA PRO A 16 -8.61 -6.12 -60.83
C PRO A 16 -8.17 -4.84 -61.60
N LEU A 17 -7.14 -4.16 -61.10
CA LEU A 17 -6.22 -3.18 -61.75
C LEU A 17 -6.50 -1.67 -61.59
N LYS A 18 -5.44 -0.99 -61.11
CA LYS A 18 -4.75 0.23 -61.60
C LYS A 18 -4.32 1.05 -60.37
N ASN A 19 -3.06 1.09 -59.94
CA ASN A 19 -1.79 1.27 -60.65
C ASN A 19 -1.71 2.53 -61.53
N THR A 20 -1.00 3.51 -60.96
CA THR A 20 -0.07 4.48 -61.58
C THR A 20 -0.54 5.54 -62.58
N LEU A 21 -0.14 6.78 -62.25
CA LEU A 21 0.37 7.84 -63.14
C LEU A 21 -0.53 8.31 -64.31
N ILE A 22 -0.96 9.58 -64.25
CA ILE A 22 -0.30 10.68 -64.99
C ILE A 22 -0.91 12.03 -64.54
N SER A 23 -0.04 13.01 -64.31
CA SER A 23 -0.42 14.40 -64.12
C SER A 23 -0.83 15.05 -65.44
N LEU A 24 -1.80 15.96 -65.45
CA LEU A 24 -1.69 17.26 -66.13
C LEU A 24 -2.91 18.18 -65.87
N HIS A 25 -2.66 19.48 -66.02
CA HIS A 25 -3.62 20.59 -66.14
C HIS A 25 -4.33 21.12 -64.87
N LYS A 26 -3.64 22.06 -64.21
CA LYS A 26 -4.21 23.41 -63.98
C LYS A 26 -4.44 24.07 -65.36
N PRO A 27 -5.51 24.86 -65.57
CA PRO A 27 -5.62 26.23 -65.04
C PRO A 27 -7.03 26.49 -64.43
N THR A 28 -7.45 27.67 -63.95
CA THR A 28 -7.05 29.09 -64.12
C THR A 28 -7.12 29.88 -62.80
N LYS A 29 -6.52 31.07 -62.80
CA LYS A 29 -6.72 32.14 -61.78
C LYS A 29 -7.89 33.04 -62.22
N GLU A 30 -8.62 33.63 -61.26
CA GLU A 30 -8.97 35.07 -61.22
C GLU A 30 -9.33 35.42 -59.75
N ASN A 31 -8.64 36.32 -59.04
CA ASN A 31 -8.54 37.80 -59.13
C ASN A 31 -9.80 38.59 -58.72
N LYS A 32 -9.79 39.11 -57.48
CA LYS A 32 -9.77 40.57 -57.13
C LYS A 32 -9.63 40.68 -55.60
N ARG A 33 -8.59 41.25 -54.99
CA ARG A 33 -7.93 42.58 -55.05
C ARG A 33 -8.58 43.68 -54.18
N LYS A 34 -7.79 44.10 -53.17
CA LYS A 34 -7.73 45.41 -52.49
C LYS A 34 -8.92 45.79 -51.58
N GLY A 35 -8.72 46.40 -50.40
CA GLY A 35 -7.49 46.71 -49.66
C GLY A 35 -7.59 48.01 -48.84
N LYS A 36 -6.55 48.32 -48.03
CA LYS A 36 -6.28 49.61 -47.32
C LYS A 36 -7.27 49.98 -46.19
N GLU A 37 -6.91 50.75 -45.15
CA GLU A 37 -5.63 51.08 -44.49
C GLU A 37 -5.93 51.86 -43.17
N CYS A 38 -4.92 52.05 -42.31
CA CYS A 38 -4.87 53.00 -41.19
C CYS A 38 -5.81 52.78 -39.97
N SER A 39 -5.52 53.28 -38.76
CA SER A 39 -4.31 53.35 -37.90
C SER A 39 -4.57 54.37 -36.78
N SER A 40 -4.31 53.99 -35.51
CA SER A 40 -4.12 54.85 -34.31
C SER A 40 -3.90 53.89 -33.12
N SER A 41 -2.70 53.79 -32.54
CA SER A 41 -2.18 54.57 -31.40
C SER A 41 -2.81 54.25 -30.04
N SER A 42 -2.11 54.07 -28.91
CA SER A 42 -0.67 53.93 -28.63
C SER A 42 -0.43 53.70 -27.12
N THR A 43 0.55 52.87 -26.77
CA THR A 43 1.43 52.93 -25.56
C THR A 43 0.90 52.75 -24.11
N SER A 44 1.82 52.18 -23.29
CA SER A 44 1.80 51.98 -21.83
C SER A 44 0.98 50.76 -21.32
N ALA A 45 1.42 49.98 -20.32
CA ALA A 45 2.69 50.01 -19.58
C ALA A 45 3.16 48.59 -19.16
N VAL A 46 4.47 48.48 -18.92
CA VAL A 46 5.12 47.36 -18.20
C VAL A 46 4.84 47.51 -16.70
N ALA A 47 4.46 46.44 -15.99
CA ALA A 47 4.97 46.10 -14.64
C ALA A 47 4.27 44.86 -14.03
N ALA A 48 5.02 44.16 -13.17
CA ALA A 48 4.58 42.97 -12.45
C ALA A 48 3.70 43.25 -11.22
N ALA A 49 2.84 42.28 -10.87
CA ALA A 49 2.46 41.97 -9.50
C ALA A 49 2.63 40.45 -9.30
N LYS A 50 3.63 39.98 -8.54
CA LYS A 50 3.57 39.82 -7.08
C LYS A 50 2.30 39.08 -6.61
N VAL A 51 2.41 37.75 -6.49
CA VAL A 51 1.86 37.08 -5.31
C VAL A 51 3.03 36.88 -4.36
N VAL A 52 2.96 37.56 -3.21
CA VAL A 52 4.01 37.55 -2.19
C VAL A 52 3.98 36.22 -1.44
N ILE A 53 5.15 35.62 -1.24
CA ILE A 53 5.33 34.53 -0.28
C ILE A 53 5.18 35.13 1.13
N THR A 54 4.03 34.93 1.76
CA THR A 54 3.93 34.95 3.22
C THR A 54 3.79 33.53 3.73
N ALA A 55 4.94 32.85 3.83
CA ALA A 55 5.05 31.72 4.74
C ALA A 55 4.88 32.26 6.15
N LYS A 56 3.78 31.91 6.82
CA LYS A 56 3.64 32.03 8.26
C LYS A 56 3.61 30.62 8.82
N GLU A 57 4.51 30.34 9.74
CA GLU A 57 4.77 29.00 10.25
C GLU A 57 3.49 28.33 10.74
N ASN A 58 3.25 27.09 10.31
CA ASN A 58 2.58 26.13 11.17
C ASN A 58 3.06 24.70 10.89
N LYS A 59 3.28 23.95 11.98
CA LYS A 59 4.08 22.72 11.99
C LYS A 59 3.33 21.53 11.35
N ARG A 60 4.12 20.62 10.75
CA ARG A 60 3.79 19.21 10.44
C ARG A 60 2.52 18.95 9.60
N LYS A 61 2.70 18.80 8.27
CA LYS A 61 2.26 17.63 7.48
C LYS A 61 2.70 17.79 6.02
N ASN A 62 3.58 16.90 5.54
CA ASN A 62 3.90 16.80 4.11
C ASN A 62 2.64 16.32 3.36
N ARG A 63 1.97 17.24 2.66
CA ARG A 63 0.89 16.94 1.72
C ARG A 63 1.28 17.51 0.37
N CYS A 64 1.74 16.64 -0.53
CA CYS A 64 2.03 17.02 -1.91
C CYS A 64 0.71 17.40 -2.62
N PHE A 65 0.57 18.68 -2.94
CA PHE A 65 -0.45 19.17 -3.87
C PHE A 65 0.05 19.00 -5.30
N VAL A 66 -0.80 18.46 -6.19
CA VAL A 66 -0.59 18.48 -7.65
C VAL A 66 -1.88 18.91 -8.32
N PHE A 67 -1.79 19.79 -9.31
CA PHE A 67 -2.90 20.31 -10.12
C PHE A 67 -2.75 19.86 -11.59
N PHE A 68 -3.86 19.98 -12.34
CA PHE A 68 -4.14 19.52 -13.72
C PHE A 68 -3.18 20.07 -14.82
N PHE A 69 -3.14 19.62 -16.11
CA PHE A 69 -4.23 19.18 -17.01
C PHE A 69 -3.74 18.33 -18.23
N PHE A 70 -4.73 17.73 -18.92
CA PHE A 70 -4.74 17.12 -20.29
C PHE A 70 -3.98 15.82 -20.56
N LEU A 71 -4.68 14.88 -21.24
CA LEU A 71 -4.23 14.30 -22.52
C LEU A 71 -5.30 13.44 -23.22
N GLU A 72 -5.34 13.59 -24.54
CA GLU A 72 -6.05 12.74 -25.50
C GLU A 72 -5.04 11.74 -26.15
N MET A 73 -5.54 10.74 -26.87
CA MET A 73 -4.78 9.73 -27.65
C MET A 73 -4.00 8.66 -26.86
N GLY A 74 -4.22 7.40 -27.25
CA GLY A 74 -3.80 6.17 -26.55
C GLY A 74 -2.32 5.78 -26.61
N GLY A 75 -1.39 6.75 -26.65
CA GLY A 75 0.05 6.50 -26.53
C GLY A 75 0.69 7.04 -25.25
N VAL A 76 -0.06 7.78 -24.43
CA VAL A 76 0.55 8.77 -23.51
C VAL A 76 0.46 8.38 -22.02
N THR A 77 -0.27 7.31 -21.69
CA THR A 77 -0.49 6.80 -20.33
C THR A 77 0.81 6.48 -19.58
N SER A 78 1.80 5.87 -20.24
CA SER A 78 3.11 5.56 -19.65
C SER A 78 3.93 6.82 -19.33
N SER A 79 3.83 7.87 -20.15
CA SER A 79 4.56 9.13 -19.91
C SER A 79 3.96 9.94 -18.75
N MET A 80 2.63 9.86 -18.56
CA MET A 80 1.94 10.48 -17.44
C MET A 80 2.19 9.71 -16.14
N ALA A 81 2.14 8.37 -16.19
CA ALA A 81 2.50 7.53 -15.04
C ALA A 81 3.94 7.77 -14.60
N ALA A 82 4.91 7.84 -15.53
CA ALA A 82 6.29 8.19 -15.22
C ALA A 82 6.42 9.58 -14.57
N LYS A 83 5.79 10.61 -15.14
CA LYS A 83 5.79 11.97 -14.55
C LYS A 83 5.17 12.05 -13.14
N LEU A 84 4.28 11.12 -12.79
CA LEU A 84 3.65 11.04 -11.46
C LEU A 84 4.38 10.10 -10.49
N ALA A 85 5.45 9.43 -10.93
CA ALA A 85 6.13 8.37 -10.19
C ALA A 85 7.64 8.59 -10.02
N PHE A 86 8.14 9.76 -10.42
CA PHE A 86 9.53 10.16 -10.27
C PHE A 86 9.59 11.59 -9.73
N PHE A 87 9.87 11.73 -8.44
CA PHE A 87 10.01 12.99 -7.70
C PHE A 87 11.42 13.13 -7.12
N PRO A 88 12.43 13.47 -7.95
CA PRO A 88 13.78 13.75 -7.45
C PRO A 88 13.77 14.94 -6.46
N PRO A 89 14.68 14.94 -5.47
CA PRO A 89 14.93 16.12 -4.63
C PRO A 89 15.23 17.36 -5.46
N ASN A 90 14.57 18.48 -5.13
CA ASN A 90 14.79 19.77 -5.79
C ASN A 90 14.88 20.90 -4.74
N PRO A 91 16.04 21.57 -4.56
CA PRO A 91 17.30 21.33 -5.28
C PRO A 91 17.92 19.95 -4.99
N PRO A 92 18.82 19.45 -5.85
CA PRO A 92 19.65 18.27 -5.57
C PRO A 92 20.34 18.37 -4.21
N SER A 93 20.45 17.25 -3.48
CA SER A 93 21.11 17.25 -2.16
C SER A 93 22.62 17.39 -2.24
N TYR A 94 23.21 17.12 -3.41
CA TYR A 94 24.64 17.20 -3.68
C TYR A 94 24.93 17.93 -5.00
N LYS A 95 26.19 18.32 -5.16
CA LYS A 95 26.77 18.78 -6.42
C LYS A 95 28.05 18.01 -6.70
N LEU A 96 28.42 17.92 -7.98
CA LEU A 96 29.68 17.33 -8.40
C LEU A 96 30.74 18.42 -8.55
N ILE A 97 31.87 18.21 -7.89
CA ILE A 97 33.10 19.00 -8.06
C ILE A 97 34.15 18.08 -8.66
N THR A 98 34.89 18.56 -9.67
CA THR A 98 36.13 17.93 -10.12
C THR A 98 37.27 18.48 -9.26
N ASP A 99 38.06 17.60 -8.64
CA ASP A 99 39.30 18.01 -7.99
C ASP A 99 40.36 18.31 -9.06
N ASP A 100 40.72 19.59 -9.20
CA ASP A 100 41.70 20.08 -10.18
C ASP A 100 43.09 19.47 -10.00
N ALA A 101 43.42 18.91 -8.82
CA ALA A 101 44.70 18.26 -8.55
C ALA A 101 44.73 16.77 -8.90
N ALA A 102 43.60 16.06 -8.75
CA ALA A 102 43.53 14.60 -8.91
C ALA A 102 42.73 14.14 -10.14
N GLY A 103 41.92 15.01 -10.75
CA GLY A 103 41.00 14.66 -11.83
C GLY A 103 39.81 13.79 -11.39
N LEU A 104 39.65 13.57 -10.08
CA LEU A 104 38.57 12.77 -9.49
C LEU A 104 37.30 13.60 -9.34
N LEU A 105 36.15 12.94 -9.47
CA LEU A 105 34.86 13.52 -9.15
C LEU A 105 34.58 13.36 -7.64
N LEU A 106 34.06 14.42 -7.02
CA LEU A 106 33.75 14.49 -5.59
C LEU A 106 32.32 15.05 -5.40
N LEU A 107 31.72 14.72 -4.25
CA LEU A 107 30.42 15.24 -3.83
C LEU A 107 30.62 16.44 -2.90
N GLU A 108 30.12 17.62 -3.28
CA GLU A 108 30.14 18.83 -2.44
C GLU A 108 29.40 18.56 -1.11
N HIS A 109 29.98 19.01 0.01
CA HIS A 109 29.55 18.76 1.41
C HIS A 109 29.89 17.38 2.01
N PHE A 110 30.45 16.42 1.26
CA PHE A 110 30.89 15.13 1.81
C PHE A 110 32.42 15.05 1.90
N SER A 111 32.93 14.48 3.00
CA SER A 111 34.36 14.21 3.16
C SER A 111 34.83 13.17 2.14
N HIS A 112 35.86 13.48 1.34
CA HIS A 112 36.50 12.49 0.47
C HIS A 112 36.97 11.27 1.27
N ARG A 113 36.77 10.06 0.71
CA ARG A 113 37.22 8.79 1.28
C ARG A 113 37.86 7.94 0.19
N GLU A 114 39.08 7.46 0.43
CA GLU A 114 39.87 6.70 -0.55
C GLU A 114 39.22 5.40 -1.06
N ASN A 115 38.21 4.89 -0.33
CA ASN A 115 37.48 3.69 -0.68
C ASN A 115 36.14 3.97 -1.40
N VAL A 116 35.89 5.22 -1.83
CA VAL A 116 34.65 5.62 -2.49
C VAL A 116 34.95 6.33 -3.83
N ASP A 117 34.66 5.65 -4.93
CA ASP A 117 34.83 6.20 -6.28
C ASP A 117 33.50 6.86 -6.75
N VAL A 118 33.54 8.11 -7.20
CA VAL A 118 32.36 8.81 -7.81
C VAL A 118 32.54 8.88 -9.32
N LEU A 119 31.51 8.54 -10.08
CA LEU A 119 31.57 8.29 -11.52
C LEU A 119 30.44 9.00 -12.27
N ARG A 120 30.71 9.40 -13.52
CA ARG A 120 29.69 9.69 -14.53
C ARG A 120 29.66 8.58 -15.57
N LEU A 121 28.50 7.98 -15.79
CA LEU A 121 28.31 6.86 -16.70
C LEU A 121 27.38 7.23 -17.86
N PRO A 122 27.82 7.12 -19.12
CA PRO A 122 26.96 7.32 -20.28
C PRO A 122 26.01 6.13 -20.47
N THR A 123 24.72 6.40 -20.67
CA THR A 123 23.71 5.37 -20.91
C THR A 123 23.51 5.10 -22.40
N ARG A 124 22.95 3.94 -22.74
CA ARG A 124 22.55 3.58 -24.13
C ARG A 124 21.53 4.53 -24.77
N ARG A 125 20.94 5.46 -24.01
CA ARG A 125 19.96 6.45 -24.49
C ARG A 125 20.53 7.88 -24.64
N GLY A 126 21.83 8.06 -24.43
CA GLY A 126 22.48 9.37 -24.54
C GLY A 126 22.23 10.28 -23.34
N THR A 127 21.88 9.73 -22.19
CA THR A 127 21.93 10.43 -20.89
C THR A 127 23.23 10.07 -20.17
N GLU A 128 23.66 10.93 -19.25
CA GLU A 128 24.73 10.66 -18.28
C GLU A 128 24.13 10.54 -16.89
N ILE A 129 24.40 9.43 -16.20
CA ILE A 129 24.02 9.24 -14.79
C ILE A 129 25.23 9.36 -13.88
N VAL A 130 24.99 9.76 -12.63
CA VAL A 130 25.99 9.76 -11.56
C VAL A 130 25.91 8.44 -10.80
N ALA A 131 27.07 7.89 -10.43
CA ALA A 131 27.16 6.69 -9.61
C ALA A 131 28.26 6.79 -8.54
N VAL A 132 28.10 6.04 -7.46
CA VAL A 132 29.04 5.95 -6.33
C VAL A 132 29.34 4.48 -6.07
N TYR A 133 30.63 4.14 -6.11
CA TYR A 133 31.13 2.80 -5.80
C TYR A 133 31.87 2.81 -4.46
N VAL A 134 31.29 2.17 -3.45
CA VAL A 134 31.90 1.96 -2.14
C VAL A 134 32.61 0.61 -2.13
N ARG A 135 33.94 0.66 -1.95
CA ARG A 135 34.81 -0.51 -1.90
C ARG A 135 34.97 -0.97 -0.45
N TYR A 136 34.74 -2.26 -0.20
CA TYR A 136 35.00 -2.89 1.10
C TYR A 136 36.17 -3.89 0.98
N PRO A 137 37.30 -3.67 1.68
CA PRO A 137 38.42 -4.61 1.66
C PRO A 137 37.99 -6.02 2.08
N MET A 138 38.35 -7.03 1.27
CA MET A 138 37.96 -8.44 1.43
C MET A 138 36.50 -8.81 1.07
N ALA A 139 35.72 -7.92 0.44
CA ALA A 139 34.40 -8.28 -0.09
C ALA A 139 34.49 -9.31 -1.23
N THR A 140 33.68 -10.37 -1.16
CA THR A 140 33.58 -11.39 -2.24
C THR A 140 32.40 -11.17 -3.18
N SER A 141 31.44 -10.35 -2.75
CA SER A 141 30.23 -9.99 -3.48
C SER A 141 30.11 -8.48 -3.67
N THR A 142 29.45 -8.07 -4.75
CA THR A 142 29.12 -6.67 -5.04
C THR A 142 27.61 -6.50 -5.09
N LEU A 143 27.08 -5.53 -4.35
CA LEU A 143 25.67 -5.16 -4.30
C LEU A 143 25.42 -4.01 -5.29
N LEU A 144 24.64 -4.24 -6.35
CA LEU A 144 24.15 -3.16 -7.21
C LEU A 144 22.81 -2.66 -6.65
N TYR A 145 22.80 -1.43 -6.14
CA TYR A 145 21.69 -0.83 -5.41
C TYR A 145 20.89 0.12 -6.30
N SER A 146 19.64 -0.25 -6.56
CA SER A 146 18.63 0.51 -7.32
C SER A 146 17.64 1.12 -6.32
N HIS A 147 17.72 2.44 -6.10
CA HIS A 147 17.06 3.15 -4.99
C HIS A 147 15.59 3.53 -5.25
N GLY A 148 14.92 4.05 -4.23
CA GLY A 148 13.52 4.48 -4.29
C GLY A 148 13.29 5.84 -4.98
N ASN A 149 12.01 6.15 -5.23
CA ASN A 149 11.51 7.32 -5.97
C ASN A 149 11.95 8.69 -5.41
N ALA A 150 12.09 8.85 -4.09
CA ALA A 150 12.18 10.16 -3.44
C ALA A 150 13.58 10.54 -2.91
N ALA A 151 14.61 9.76 -3.25
CA ALA A 151 15.99 9.97 -2.79
C ALA A 151 16.94 10.16 -3.97
N ASP A 152 18.06 10.84 -3.73
CA ASP A 152 19.22 10.92 -4.61
C ASP A 152 20.48 10.40 -3.88
N ILE A 153 21.60 10.23 -4.61
CA ILE A 153 22.86 9.73 -4.07
C ILE A 153 23.30 10.45 -2.80
N GLY A 154 23.15 11.78 -2.71
CA GLY A 154 23.59 12.53 -1.53
C GLY A 154 22.80 12.19 -0.27
N GLN A 155 21.49 11.92 -0.38
CA GLN A 155 20.68 11.42 0.75
C GLN A 155 21.03 9.96 1.11
N MET A 156 21.40 9.14 0.12
CA MET A 156 21.71 7.72 0.32
C MET A 156 23.19 7.44 0.66
N TYR A 157 24.07 8.45 0.59
CA TYR A 157 25.52 8.30 0.66
C TYR A 157 26.01 7.63 1.96
N GLU A 158 25.48 8.08 3.10
CA GLU A 158 25.82 7.52 4.42
C GLU A 158 25.30 6.07 4.55
N LEU A 159 24.05 5.83 4.16
CA LEU A 159 23.44 4.49 4.13
C LEU A 159 24.23 3.51 3.25
N PHE A 160 24.73 3.93 2.10
CA PHE A 160 25.56 3.10 1.22
C PHE A 160 26.87 2.67 1.88
N ILE A 161 27.50 3.56 2.65
CA ILE A 161 28.72 3.24 3.39
C ILE A 161 28.42 2.30 4.57
N GLU A 162 27.37 2.58 5.35
CA GLU A 162 26.95 1.72 6.47
C GLU A 162 26.57 0.32 6.00
N LEU A 163 25.78 0.19 4.93
CA LEU A 163 25.41 -1.10 4.34
C LEU A 163 26.65 -1.86 3.84
N SER A 164 27.58 -1.20 3.15
CA SER A 164 28.82 -1.82 2.70
C SER A 164 29.63 -2.39 3.88
N ILE A 165 29.78 -1.64 4.97
CA ILE A 165 30.51 -2.06 6.18
C ILE A 165 29.79 -3.19 6.94
N HIS A 166 28.49 -3.04 7.19
CA HIS A 166 27.74 -4.01 8.00
C HIS A 166 27.52 -5.36 7.29
N LEU A 167 27.35 -5.33 5.97
CA LEU A 167 27.15 -6.50 5.12
C LEU A 167 28.48 -7.09 4.58
N ARG A 168 29.58 -6.31 4.60
CA ARG A 168 30.92 -6.65 4.10
C ARG A 168 30.97 -6.93 2.59
N VAL A 169 30.26 -6.10 1.83
CA VAL A 169 30.16 -6.17 0.36
C VAL A 169 30.64 -4.87 -0.27
N ASN A 170 31.16 -4.94 -1.49
CA ASN A 170 31.27 -3.74 -2.31
C ASN A 170 29.84 -3.27 -2.67
N LEU A 171 29.60 -1.97 -2.79
CA LEU A 171 28.26 -1.44 -3.09
C LEU A 171 28.36 -0.40 -4.21
N MET A 172 27.53 -0.55 -5.24
CA MET A 172 27.36 0.41 -6.32
C MET A 172 25.97 1.01 -6.25
N GLY A 173 25.88 2.31 -5.91
CA GLY A 173 24.65 3.10 -5.99
C GLY A 173 24.70 4.00 -7.22
N TYR A 174 23.56 4.30 -7.84
CA TYR A 174 23.48 5.19 -8.99
C TYR A 174 22.18 6.00 -8.94
N ASP A 175 22.23 7.25 -9.41
CA ASP A 175 21.05 8.10 -9.61
C ASP A 175 20.40 7.77 -10.96
N TYR A 176 19.06 7.83 -11.03
CA TYR A 176 18.34 7.73 -12.30
C TYR A 176 18.56 8.96 -13.19
N SER A 177 18.34 8.80 -14.50
CA SER A 177 18.35 9.93 -15.44
C SER A 177 17.39 11.05 -15.00
N GLY A 178 17.92 12.24 -14.68
CA GLY A 178 17.17 13.39 -14.16
C GLY A 178 17.04 13.46 -12.63
N TYR A 179 17.78 12.65 -11.87
CA TYR A 179 17.94 12.74 -10.41
C TYR A 179 19.30 13.36 -10.04
N GLY A 180 19.37 14.09 -8.94
CA GLY A 180 20.63 14.64 -8.43
C GLY A 180 21.34 15.53 -9.46
N GLN A 181 22.56 15.13 -9.86
CA GLN A 181 23.34 15.75 -10.94
C GLN A 181 23.32 14.93 -12.25
N SER A 182 22.48 13.90 -12.35
CA SER A 182 22.28 13.10 -13.57
C SER A 182 21.44 13.85 -14.60
N SER A 183 21.83 13.75 -15.87
CA SER A 183 21.17 14.43 -16.97
C SER A 183 19.94 13.68 -17.52
N GLY A 184 19.17 14.35 -18.38
CA GLY A 184 18.00 13.77 -19.03
C GLY A 184 16.69 14.05 -18.29
N LYS A 185 15.75 13.10 -18.36
CA LYS A 185 14.43 13.18 -17.72
C LYS A 185 14.08 11.81 -17.14
N PRO A 186 13.40 11.74 -15.99
CA PRO A 186 13.00 10.45 -15.44
C PRO A 186 11.92 9.80 -16.30
N SER A 187 12.15 8.54 -16.67
CA SER A 187 11.19 7.73 -17.42
C SER A 187 11.51 6.24 -17.25
N GLU A 188 10.49 5.38 -17.32
CA GLU A 188 10.63 3.92 -17.21
C GLU A 188 11.76 3.37 -18.11
N HIS A 189 11.78 3.81 -19.37
CA HIS A 189 12.74 3.39 -20.38
C HIS A 189 14.18 3.89 -20.11
N ASN A 190 14.32 4.98 -19.35
CA ASN A 190 15.63 5.42 -18.84
C ASN A 190 16.03 4.56 -17.64
N THR A 191 15.14 4.26 -16.68
CA THR A 191 15.52 3.42 -15.52
C THR A 191 16.11 2.05 -15.90
N TYR A 192 15.63 1.41 -16.98
CA TYR A 192 16.24 0.20 -17.54
C TYR A 192 17.60 0.44 -18.23
N ALA A 193 17.84 1.61 -18.79
CA ALA A 193 19.12 1.99 -19.39
C ALA A 193 20.14 2.42 -18.32
N ASP A 194 19.68 3.03 -17.23
CA ASP A 194 20.47 3.51 -16.11
C ASP A 194 21.09 2.32 -15.34
N ILE A 195 20.26 1.32 -14.96
CA ILE A 195 20.75 0.11 -14.28
C ILE A 195 21.72 -0.70 -15.15
N GLU A 196 21.51 -0.72 -16.47
CA GLU A 196 22.42 -1.38 -17.41
C GLU A 196 23.77 -0.68 -17.50
N ALA A 197 23.80 0.66 -17.47
CA ALA A 197 25.05 1.42 -17.46
C ALA A 197 25.86 1.16 -16.17
N ALA A 198 25.19 1.14 -15.02
CA ALA A 198 25.81 0.80 -13.74
C ALA A 198 26.32 -0.65 -13.69
N TYR A 199 25.52 -1.63 -14.17
CA TYR A 199 25.95 -3.03 -14.30
C TYR A 199 27.15 -3.17 -15.25
N LYS A 200 27.13 -2.49 -16.41
CA LYS A 200 28.21 -2.54 -17.39
C LYS A 200 29.51 -1.95 -16.83
N CYS A 201 29.44 -0.86 -16.06
CA CYS A 201 30.60 -0.32 -15.35
C CYS A 201 31.18 -1.31 -14.33
N LEU A 202 30.34 -2.03 -13.58
CA LEU A 202 30.80 -3.08 -12.67
C LEU A 202 31.54 -4.22 -13.41
N GLU A 203 31.05 -4.62 -14.59
CA GLU A 203 31.67 -5.67 -15.39
C GLU A 203 32.98 -5.21 -16.07
N GLU A 204 33.00 -4.02 -16.68
CA GLU A 204 34.14 -3.50 -17.46
C GLU A 204 35.21 -2.80 -16.60
N SER A 205 34.82 -1.95 -15.66
CA SER A 205 35.75 -1.12 -14.86
C SER A 205 36.25 -1.83 -13.60
N TYR A 206 35.39 -2.66 -12.98
CA TYR A 206 35.69 -3.35 -11.71
C TYR A 206 35.82 -4.88 -11.83
N GLY A 207 35.64 -5.45 -13.03
CA GLY A 207 35.80 -6.88 -13.28
C GLY A 207 34.80 -7.78 -12.53
N ALA A 208 33.66 -7.24 -12.11
CA ALA A 208 32.67 -7.96 -11.33
C ALA A 208 31.91 -8.98 -12.19
N LYS A 209 32.17 -10.27 -11.97
CA LYS A 209 31.44 -11.36 -12.63
C LYS A 209 29.99 -11.42 -12.13
N GLN A 210 29.05 -11.78 -13.02
CA GLN A 210 27.63 -12.03 -12.68
C GLN A 210 27.45 -12.89 -11.41
N GLU A 211 28.28 -13.93 -11.25
CA GLU A 211 28.23 -14.82 -10.10
C GLU A 211 28.52 -14.14 -8.76
N ASN A 212 29.16 -12.96 -8.74
CA ASN A 212 29.44 -12.20 -7.53
C ASN A 212 28.50 -10.99 -7.34
N ILE A 213 27.58 -10.74 -8.28
CA ILE A 213 26.67 -9.58 -8.25
C ILE A 213 25.34 -9.97 -7.59
N ILE A 214 24.97 -9.22 -6.55
CA ILE A 214 23.66 -9.23 -5.92
C ILE A 214 22.91 -7.99 -6.42
N LEU A 215 21.74 -8.17 -7.03
CA LEU A 215 20.90 -7.04 -7.42
C LEU A 215 19.96 -6.68 -6.26
N TYR A 216 19.94 -5.41 -5.87
CA TYR A 216 19.05 -4.88 -4.84
C TYR A 216 18.14 -3.83 -5.46
N GLY A 217 16.82 -3.97 -5.32
CA GLY A 217 15.84 -3.01 -5.82
C GLY A 217 14.85 -2.59 -4.76
N GLN A 218 14.86 -1.31 -4.41
CA GLN A 218 13.93 -0.68 -3.47
C GLN A 218 12.76 -0.02 -4.20
N SER A 219 11.52 -0.32 -3.81
CA SER A 219 10.33 0.38 -4.27
C SER A 219 10.23 0.39 -5.82
N VAL A 220 10.18 1.57 -6.44
CA VAL A 220 10.23 1.78 -7.90
C VAL A 220 11.48 1.14 -8.53
N GLY A 221 12.62 1.16 -7.84
CA GLY A 221 13.87 0.55 -8.27
C GLY A 221 13.84 -0.98 -8.35
N SER A 222 12.82 -1.66 -7.79
CA SER A 222 12.61 -3.10 -8.00
C SER A 222 12.27 -3.45 -9.46
N GLY A 223 11.57 -2.56 -10.17
CA GLY A 223 11.20 -2.74 -11.58
C GLY A 223 12.41 -3.03 -12.50
N PRO A 224 13.39 -2.13 -12.62
CA PRO A 224 14.60 -2.36 -13.40
C PRO A 224 15.47 -3.50 -12.85
N THR A 225 15.51 -3.70 -11.54
CA THR A 225 16.23 -4.84 -10.91
C THR A 225 15.69 -6.20 -11.38
N VAL A 226 14.37 -6.39 -11.46
CA VAL A 226 13.77 -7.65 -11.95
C VAL A 226 13.96 -7.83 -13.46
N ASP A 227 13.87 -6.76 -14.26
CA ASP A 227 14.13 -6.83 -15.70
C ASP A 227 15.57 -7.25 -16.03
N LEU A 228 16.54 -6.71 -15.30
CA LEU A 228 17.95 -7.12 -15.42
C LEU A 228 18.14 -8.55 -14.91
N ALA A 229 17.53 -8.91 -13.77
CA ALA A 229 17.64 -10.25 -13.19
C ALA A 229 17.12 -11.37 -14.10
N ALA A 230 16.00 -11.14 -14.80
CA ALA A 230 15.42 -12.10 -15.75
C ALA A 230 16.34 -12.38 -16.95
N ARG A 231 17.29 -11.48 -17.26
CA ARG A 231 18.25 -11.61 -18.37
C ARG A 231 19.60 -12.20 -17.95
N LEU A 232 19.93 -12.23 -16.66
CA LEU A 232 21.23 -12.65 -16.13
C LEU A 232 21.14 -14.01 -15.40
N PRO A 233 21.39 -15.15 -16.08
CA PRO A 233 21.11 -16.49 -15.54
C PRO A 233 22.10 -16.98 -14.47
N ARG A 234 23.14 -16.20 -14.15
CA ARG A 234 24.21 -16.57 -13.20
C ARG A 234 24.36 -15.62 -12.01
N LEU A 235 23.38 -14.74 -11.75
CA LEU A 235 23.43 -13.82 -10.62
C LEU A 235 23.61 -14.54 -9.27
N ARG A 236 24.26 -13.86 -8.32
CA ARG A 236 24.44 -14.34 -6.94
C ARG A 236 23.07 -14.48 -6.25
N ALA A 237 22.27 -13.41 -6.27
CA ALA A 237 20.97 -13.29 -5.64
C ALA A 237 20.24 -12.00 -6.07
N VAL A 238 18.94 -11.92 -5.75
CA VAL A 238 18.11 -10.71 -5.86
C VAL A 238 17.50 -10.36 -4.50
N VAL A 239 17.47 -9.07 -4.16
CA VAL A 239 16.75 -8.51 -3.01
C VAL A 239 15.69 -7.54 -3.51
N LEU A 240 14.43 -7.80 -3.16
CA LEU A 240 13.27 -6.97 -3.46
C LEU A 240 12.77 -6.33 -2.18
N HIS A 241 12.93 -5.01 -2.06
CA HIS A 241 12.61 -4.24 -0.86
C HIS A 241 11.38 -3.35 -1.09
N SER A 242 10.26 -3.65 -0.41
CA SER A 242 8.91 -3.13 -0.68
C SER A 242 8.63 -2.96 -2.18
N PRO A 243 8.72 -4.06 -2.97
CA PRO A 243 8.73 -4.00 -4.42
C PRO A 243 7.44 -3.46 -5.05
N ILE A 244 7.60 -2.57 -6.02
CA ILE A 244 6.50 -2.05 -6.85
C ILE A 244 6.63 -2.65 -8.27
N LEU A 245 6.09 -3.87 -8.46
CA LEU A 245 6.26 -4.65 -9.71
C LEU A 245 4.98 -4.77 -10.55
N SER A 246 3.85 -4.36 -9.99
CA SER A 246 2.60 -4.00 -10.67
C SER A 246 1.84 -2.99 -9.79
N GLY A 247 1.04 -2.10 -10.39
CA GLY A 247 0.16 -1.15 -9.71
C GLY A 247 0.82 -0.14 -8.76
N LEU A 248 1.18 1.07 -9.24
CA LEU A 248 1.35 2.19 -8.31
C LEU A 248 -0.03 2.73 -7.93
N ARG A 249 -0.39 2.59 -6.65
CA ARG A 249 -1.59 3.20 -6.09
C ARG A 249 -1.36 4.70 -5.88
N VAL A 250 -1.58 5.51 -6.92
CA VAL A 250 -1.54 6.97 -6.78
C VAL A 250 -2.74 7.42 -5.95
N MET A 251 -2.49 7.65 -4.66
CA MET A 251 -3.42 8.29 -3.72
C MET A 251 -3.53 9.78 -4.04
N TYR A 252 -4.48 10.16 -4.90
CA TYR A 252 -4.94 11.53 -4.96
C TYR A 252 -5.78 11.84 -3.70
N PRO A 253 -5.64 13.02 -3.05
CA PRO A 253 -6.47 13.42 -1.92
C PRO A 253 -7.90 13.84 -2.35
N VAL A 254 -8.48 13.13 -3.33
CA VAL A 254 -9.82 13.35 -3.89
C VAL A 254 -10.50 12.00 -4.17
N LYS A 255 -11.06 11.38 -3.12
CA LYS A 255 -12.09 10.30 -3.10
C LYS A 255 -11.94 9.06 -4.04
N ARG A 256 -10.87 8.87 -4.81
CA ARG A 256 -10.61 7.67 -5.62
C ARG A 256 -9.12 7.30 -5.63
N SER A 257 -8.84 6.01 -5.49
CA SER A 257 -7.55 5.43 -5.88
C SER A 257 -7.60 5.04 -7.35
N TYR A 258 -6.61 5.46 -8.15
CA TYR A 258 -6.42 4.94 -9.50
C TYR A 258 -5.44 3.77 -9.49
N TRP A 259 -5.65 2.81 -10.38
CA TRP A 259 -4.82 1.63 -10.55
C TRP A 259 -4.08 1.75 -11.89
N PHE A 260 -2.76 1.96 -11.85
CA PHE A 260 -1.92 2.00 -13.04
C PHE A 260 -0.66 1.17 -12.82
N ASP A 261 -0.46 0.16 -13.67
CA ASP A 261 0.81 -0.57 -13.72
C ASP A 261 1.90 0.33 -14.32
N ILE A 262 2.83 0.77 -13.48
CA ILE A 262 4.04 1.49 -13.93
C ILE A 262 5.02 0.53 -14.58
N TYR A 263 5.09 -0.69 -14.05
CA TYR A 263 5.93 -1.77 -14.53
C TYR A 263 5.04 -2.99 -14.77
N LYS A 264 5.21 -3.64 -15.92
CA LYS A 264 4.65 -4.98 -16.21
C LYS A 264 5.72 -6.05 -16.01
N ASN A 265 6.34 -6.04 -14.83
CA ASN A 265 7.50 -6.87 -14.53
C ASN A 265 7.18 -8.06 -13.60
N ILE A 266 5.95 -8.15 -13.07
CA ILE A 266 5.49 -9.32 -12.31
C ILE A 266 5.62 -10.63 -13.11
N ASP A 267 5.31 -10.60 -14.41
CA ASP A 267 5.43 -11.74 -15.33
C ASP A 267 6.89 -12.21 -15.54
N LYS A 268 7.87 -11.38 -15.20
CA LYS A 268 9.30 -11.69 -15.33
C LYS A 268 9.89 -12.39 -14.09
N ILE A 269 9.19 -12.37 -12.95
CA ILE A 269 9.68 -12.96 -11.69
C ILE A 269 9.91 -14.48 -11.81
N PRO A 270 9.03 -15.28 -12.45
CA PRO A 270 9.29 -16.70 -12.68
C PRO A 270 10.52 -17.00 -13.56
N LEU A 271 11.08 -15.99 -14.24
CA LEU A 271 12.29 -16.12 -15.07
C LEU A 271 13.58 -15.90 -14.26
N VAL A 272 13.50 -15.43 -13.01
CA VAL A 272 14.66 -15.15 -12.15
C VAL A 272 15.20 -16.44 -11.52
N LYS A 273 16.38 -16.88 -12.00
CA LYS A 273 16.98 -18.19 -11.69
C LYS A 273 17.96 -18.19 -10.50
N CYS A 274 17.75 -17.33 -9.50
CA CYS A 274 18.65 -17.20 -8.35
C CYS A 274 17.90 -16.86 -7.06
N PRO A 275 18.52 -17.03 -5.87
CA PRO A 275 17.84 -16.87 -4.59
C PRO A 275 17.29 -15.46 -4.45
N THR A 276 15.96 -15.37 -4.26
CA THR A 276 15.26 -14.09 -4.15
C THR A 276 14.73 -13.89 -2.73
N LEU A 277 15.16 -12.79 -2.10
CA LEU A 277 14.66 -12.32 -0.82
C LEU A 277 13.63 -11.21 -1.05
N VAL A 278 12.45 -11.35 -0.45
CA VAL A 278 11.44 -10.29 -0.39
C VAL A 278 11.39 -9.70 1.03
N ILE A 279 11.47 -8.38 1.13
CA ILE A 279 11.34 -7.60 2.37
C ILE A 279 10.15 -6.66 2.20
N HIS A 280 9.22 -6.62 3.16
CA HIS A 280 8.05 -5.75 3.08
C HIS A 280 7.53 -5.32 4.47
N GLY A 281 7.00 -4.10 4.54
CA GLY A 281 6.24 -3.60 5.68
C GLY A 281 4.84 -4.19 5.74
N THR A 282 4.29 -4.37 6.94
CA THR A 282 2.90 -4.84 7.14
C THR A 282 1.87 -3.72 7.32
N ALA A 283 2.32 -2.50 7.57
CA ALA A 283 1.49 -1.30 7.74
C ALA A 283 1.75 -0.29 6.61
N ASP A 284 1.89 -0.81 5.39
CA ASP A 284 2.24 -0.04 4.20
C ASP A 284 0.97 0.45 3.48
N GLU A 285 0.79 1.77 3.41
CA GLU A 285 -0.38 2.40 2.79
C GLU A 285 -0.32 2.44 1.25
N VAL A 286 0.87 2.29 0.66
CA VAL A 286 1.10 2.47 -0.79
C VAL A 286 1.04 1.14 -1.53
N VAL A 287 1.64 0.09 -0.95
CA VAL A 287 1.58 -1.29 -1.47
C VAL A 287 1.16 -2.22 -0.35
N ASP A 288 0.13 -3.04 -0.56
CA ASP A 288 -0.28 -4.03 0.44
C ASP A 288 0.74 -5.17 0.52
N CYS A 289 1.03 -5.66 1.72
CA CYS A 289 1.87 -6.81 1.99
C CYS A 289 1.42 -8.09 1.25
N SER A 290 0.14 -8.18 0.84
CA SER A 290 -0.36 -9.24 -0.04
C SER A 290 0.35 -9.29 -1.40
N HIS A 291 0.72 -8.13 -1.96
CA HIS A 291 1.52 -8.04 -3.19
C HIS A 291 2.89 -8.69 -2.96
N GLY A 292 3.61 -8.27 -1.91
CA GLY A 292 4.89 -8.89 -1.54
C GLY A 292 4.83 -10.40 -1.41
N LYS A 293 3.76 -10.95 -0.80
CA LYS A 293 3.55 -12.40 -0.67
C LYS A 293 3.36 -13.08 -2.03
N GLN A 294 2.54 -12.51 -2.91
CA GLN A 294 2.34 -13.02 -4.27
C GLN A 294 3.65 -13.05 -5.07
N LEU A 295 4.48 -12.00 -4.97
CA LEU A 295 5.78 -11.97 -5.64
C LEU A 295 6.73 -13.06 -5.12
N TRP A 296 6.75 -13.27 -3.81
CA TRP A 296 7.52 -14.35 -3.18
C TRP A 296 7.03 -15.74 -3.62
N GLU A 297 5.72 -15.92 -3.79
CA GLU A 297 5.13 -17.16 -4.31
C GLU A 297 5.51 -17.46 -5.76
N LEU A 298 5.70 -16.43 -6.59
CA LEU A 298 6.13 -16.53 -7.99
C LEU A 298 7.64 -16.77 -8.19
N CYS A 299 8.47 -16.57 -7.15
CA CYS A 299 9.92 -16.74 -7.24
C CYS A 299 10.34 -18.21 -7.44
N GLN A 300 11.32 -18.47 -8.31
CA GLN A 300 11.81 -19.84 -8.57
C GLN A 300 12.68 -20.39 -7.42
N GLU A 301 13.73 -19.66 -7.01
CA GLU A 301 14.54 -19.98 -5.82
C GLU A 301 14.13 -19.07 -4.66
N LYS A 302 13.23 -19.53 -3.80
CA LYS A 302 12.67 -18.76 -2.67
C LYS A 302 13.61 -18.74 -1.47
N TYR A 303 13.88 -17.56 -0.91
CA TYR A 303 14.46 -17.41 0.44
C TYR A 303 13.37 -17.03 1.46
N GLU A 304 13.62 -17.23 2.75
CA GLU A 304 12.73 -16.81 3.85
C GLU A 304 12.39 -15.29 3.73
N PRO A 305 11.12 -14.88 3.58
CA PRO A 305 10.77 -13.48 3.40
C PRO A 305 10.69 -12.73 4.74
N LEU A 306 11.03 -11.43 4.75
CA LEU A 306 10.96 -10.59 5.94
C LEU A 306 9.71 -9.69 5.92
N TRP A 307 8.78 -9.95 6.85
CA TRP A 307 7.58 -9.12 7.08
C TRP A 307 7.74 -8.29 8.35
N LEU A 308 7.92 -6.97 8.22
CA LEU A 308 8.14 -6.07 9.36
C LEU A 308 6.82 -5.56 9.94
N LYS A 309 6.56 -5.87 11.21
CA LYS A 309 5.36 -5.46 11.96
C LYS A 309 5.35 -3.94 12.18
N GLY A 310 4.32 -3.25 11.68
CA GLY A 310 4.18 -1.80 11.80
C GLY A 310 5.06 -0.96 10.85
N GLY A 311 5.90 -1.59 10.03
CA GLY A 311 6.72 -0.89 9.03
C GLY A 311 5.94 -0.52 7.75
N SER A 312 6.38 0.55 7.10
CA SER A 312 5.94 1.07 5.79
C SER A 312 7.10 1.03 4.78
N HIS A 313 6.86 1.12 3.47
CA HIS A 313 7.92 1.05 2.44
C HIS A 313 9.10 2.03 2.58
N CYS A 314 8.97 3.12 3.34
CA CYS A 314 10.00 4.16 3.49
C CYS A 314 10.76 4.14 4.84
N ASN A 315 10.47 3.22 5.76
CA ASN A 315 11.14 3.21 7.07
C ASN A 315 11.62 1.83 7.54
N LEU A 316 11.72 0.85 6.63
CA LEU A 316 12.08 -0.53 6.98
C LEU A 316 13.56 -0.65 7.40
N GLU A 317 14.44 0.20 6.88
CA GLU A 317 15.85 0.27 7.26
C GLU A 317 16.05 0.60 8.75
N MET A 318 15.10 1.31 9.37
CA MET A 318 15.14 1.71 10.78
C MET A 318 14.89 0.53 11.74
N TYR A 319 14.38 -0.60 11.24
CA TYR A 319 14.09 -1.78 12.08
C TYR A 319 15.34 -2.65 12.24
N PRO A 320 15.78 -3.00 13.46
CA PRO A 320 16.99 -3.79 13.67
C PRO A 320 16.90 -5.21 13.07
N GLU A 321 15.69 -5.72 12.84
CA GLU A 321 15.41 -6.96 12.11
C GLU A 321 15.89 -6.90 10.64
N TYR A 322 15.75 -5.75 9.98
CA TYR A 322 16.10 -5.57 8.56
C TYR A 322 17.58 -5.90 8.31
N LEU A 323 18.48 -5.20 9.00
CA LEU A 323 19.92 -5.38 8.82
C LEU A 323 20.37 -6.78 9.25
N ARG A 324 19.80 -7.30 10.35
CA ARG A 324 20.06 -8.66 10.87
C ARG A 324 19.69 -9.73 9.83
N HIS A 325 18.54 -9.59 9.19
CA HIS A 325 18.04 -10.54 8.20
C HIS A 325 18.77 -10.43 6.85
N LEU A 326 19.04 -9.21 6.37
CA LEU A 326 19.80 -8.97 5.14
C LEU A 326 21.22 -9.54 5.24
N LYS A 327 21.87 -9.39 6.40
CA LYS A 327 23.18 -9.98 6.69
C LYS A 327 23.14 -11.52 6.73
N LYS A 328 22.09 -12.11 7.32
CA LYS A 328 21.83 -13.56 7.31
C LYS A 328 21.69 -14.07 5.87
N PHE A 329 20.93 -13.36 5.03
CA PHE A 329 20.75 -13.69 3.62
C PHE A 329 22.06 -13.68 2.84
N ILE A 330 22.80 -12.56 2.85
CA ILE A 330 24.07 -12.43 2.11
C ILE A 330 25.06 -13.52 2.54
N SER A 331 25.26 -13.73 3.85
CA SER A 331 26.13 -14.80 4.36
C SER A 331 25.67 -16.21 3.93
N THR A 332 24.36 -16.44 3.76
CA THR A 332 23.83 -17.72 3.28
C THR A 332 24.17 -17.94 1.79
N VAL A 333 24.03 -16.89 0.97
CA VAL A 333 24.28 -16.98 -0.47
C VAL A 333 25.79 -17.05 -0.79
N GLU A 334 26.63 -16.36 -0.04
CA GLU A 334 28.10 -16.51 -0.15
C GLU A 334 28.56 -17.92 0.23
N LYS A 335 27.94 -18.55 1.24
CA LYS A 335 28.23 -19.95 1.60
C LYS A 335 27.75 -20.96 0.55
N SER A 336 26.61 -20.71 -0.09
CA SER A 336 26.08 -21.62 -1.13
C SER A 336 26.95 -21.61 -2.39
N ALA A 337 27.56 -20.47 -2.72
CA ALA A 337 28.53 -20.30 -3.80
C ALA A 337 29.74 -21.24 -3.65
N ASN A 338 30.35 -21.29 -2.47
CA ASN A 338 31.50 -22.14 -2.21
C ASN A 338 31.19 -23.64 -2.36
N ARG A 339 29.94 -24.07 -2.10
CA ARG A 339 29.52 -25.46 -2.38
C ARG A 339 29.37 -25.73 -3.89
N ARG A 340 28.80 -24.79 -4.67
CA ARG A 340 28.72 -24.90 -6.14
C ARG A 340 30.11 -24.93 -6.79
N ASN A 341 31.07 -24.15 -6.26
CA ASN A 341 32.45 -24.12 -6.77
C ASN A 341 33.32 -25.29 -6.30
N ALA A 342 33.10 -25.84 -5.10
CA ALA A 342 33.77 -27.06 -4.65
C ALA A 342 33.41 -28.27 -5.54
N GLY A 343 32.14 -28.42 -5.92
CA GLY A 343 31.69 -29.49 -6.83
C GLY A 343 32.33 -29.42 -8.23
N ARG A 344 32.73 -28.23 -8.70
CA ARG A 344 33.39 -28.05 -10.01
C ARG A 344 34.91 -28.29 -10.00
N ARG A 345 35.56 -28.36 -8.84
CA ARG A 345 37.00 -28.68 -8.76
C ARG A 345 37.30 -30.19 -8.78
N SER A 346 36.28 -31.04 -8.93
CA SER A 346 36.43 -32.50 -9.00
C SER A 346 36.47 -33.06 -10.43
N VAL A 347 36.22 -32.24 -11.46
CA VAL A 347 36.23 -32.65 -12.88
C VAL A 347 36.78 -31.50 -13.72
N ASP A 348 38.09 -31.51 -13.93
CA ASP A 348 38.77 -31.22 -15.21
C ASP A 348 40.28 -31.16 -14.94
N GLY A 349 40.98 -32.23 -15.31
CA GLY A 349 42.43 -32.28 -15.28
C GLY A 349 43.01 -31.64 -16.54
N PHE A 350 44.01 -30.77 -16.39
CA PHE A 350 44.83 -30.34 -17.51
C PHE A 350 45.86 -31.43 -17.86
N GLU A 351 45.82 -31.93 -19.10
CA GLU A 351 46.91 -32.72 -19.67
C GLU A 351 48.10 -31.82 -20.03
N GLN A 352 49.33 -32.28 -19.76
CA GLN A 352 50.36 -32.29 -20.83
C GLN A 352 51.54 -33.24 -20.57
N ALA A 353 52.00 -33.83 -21.67
CA ALA A 353 53.36 -34.32 -21.95
C ALA A 353 53.91 -35.62 -21.30
N ARG A 354 53.62 -36.75 -21.97
CA ARG A 354 54.58 -37.77 -22.46
C ARG A 354 55.85 -38.08 -21.64
N ARG A 355 55.99 -39.34 -21.18
CA ARG A 355 56.84 -40.39 -21.81
C ARG A 355 56.70 -41.75 -21.12
N SER A 356 57.15 -42.81 -21.80
CA SER A 356 57.00 -44.24 -21.49
C SER A 356 57.93 -44.77 -20.38
N SER A 357 57.49 -45.80 -19.66
CA SER A 357 58.15 -47.12 -19.63
C SER A 357 57.33 -48.19 -18.88
N ASP A 358 57.57 -49.46 -19.22
CA ASP A 358 56.78 -50.64 -18.81
C ASP A 358 57.07 -51.19 -17.40
N CYS A 359 56.23 -52.16 -16.99
CA CYS A 359 56.45 -53.22 -16.01
C CYS A 359 56.74 -52.80 -14.54
N SER A 360 55.98 -53.31 -13.55
CA SER A 360 56.03 -54.74 -13.19
C SER A 360 54.96 -55.17 -12.18
N GLU A 361 54.48 -56.40 -12.38
CA GLU A 361 53.95 -57.41 -11.43
C GLU A 361 52.87 -57.10 -10.36
N GLY A 362 51.92 -58.06 -10.25
CA GLY A 362 51.08 -58.27 -9.06
C GLY A 362 51.77 -59.21 -8.05
N PRO A 363 51.08 -60.13 -7.32
CA PRO A 363 49.72 -60.63 -7.55
C PRO A 363 48.82 -60.89 -6.29
N ARG A 364 47.49 -61.05 -6.50
CA ARG A 364 46.54 -62.08 -5.95
C ARG A 364 46.49 -62.34 -4.41
N LYS A 365 45.43 -62.83 -3.74
CA LYS A 365 44.00 -63.23 -3.94
C LYS A 365 43.41 -63.34 -2.50
N SER A 366 42.11 -63.51 -2.19
CA SER A 366 41.25 -64.64 -2.57
C SER A 366 39.81 -64.50 -2.01
N THR A 367 38.81 -64.92 -2.83
CA THR A 367 37.59 -65.76 -2.54
C THR A 367 36.80 -65.60 -1.22
N ASP A 368 35.45 -65.60 -1.20
CA ASP A 368 34.51 -66.55 -1.86
C ASP A 368 33.13 -65.90 -2.21
N ARG A 369 32.42 -66.26 -3.31
CA ARG A 369 31.21 -67.16 -3.41
C ARG A 369 30.01 -66.79 -2.48
N ARG A 370 28.71 -66.79 -2.84
CA ARG A 370 27.82 -67.45 -3.87
C ARG A 370 26.43 -66.72 -3.91
N GLU A 371 25.42 -66.92 -4.79
CA GLU A 371 25.29 -67.29 -6.23
C GLU A 371 23.82 -67.08 -6.76
N LYS A 372 23.61 -66.31 -7.87
CA LYS A 372 22.53 -66.45 -8.91
C LYS A 372 21.03 -66.18 -8.54
N PRO A 373 20.06 -66.17 -9.51
CA PRO A 373 20.12 -66.13 -11.01
C PRO A 373 19.49 -64.83 -11.64
N ARG A 374 19.94 -64.29 -12.79
CA ARG A 374 19.66 -64.58 -14.24
C ARG A 374 18.19 -64.31 -14.68
N LYS A 375 17.85 -63.51 -15.73
CA LYS A 375 18.21 -63.51 -17.19
C LYS A 375 17.82 -64.83 -17.89
N SER A 376 17.32 -64.93 -19.12
CA SER A 376 17.43 -64.17 -20.40
C SER A 376 16.20 -64.50 -21.31
N THR A 377 15.97 -63.99 -22.55
CA THR A 377 16.68 -64.21 -23.86
C THR A 377 16.26 -63.13 -24.89
N GLU A 378 17.17 -62.41 -25.57
CA GLU A 378 17.78 -62.67 -26.91
C GLU A 378 16.82 -62.39 -28.11
N ARG A 379 17.01 -61.34 -28.96
CA ARG A 379 18.04 -61.04 -30.01
C ARG A 379 17.82 -61.83 -31.34
N PRO A 380 18.24 -61.35 -32.55
CA PRO A 380 19.09 -60.18 -32.88
C PRO A 380 18.67 -59.25 -34.09
N GLU A 381 19.42 -58.15 -34.24
CA GLU A 381 19.91 -57.45 -35.47
C GLU A 381 19.04 -56.75 -36.57
N ARG A 382 19.25 -55.42 -36.66
CA ARG A 382 19.59 -54.55 -37.85
C ARG A 382 18.72 -54.56 -39.14
N LEU A 383 18.02 -53.44 -39.41
CA LEU A 383 18.43 -52.36 -40.36
C LEU A 383 17.42 -51.18 -40.38
N ARG A 384 17.64 -50.15 -41.21
CA ARG A 384 17.06 -48.79 -41.07
C ARG A 384 15.84 -48.45 -41.95
N PHE A 385 15.13 -47.41 -41.48
CA PHE A 385 14.61 -46.23 -42.21
C PHE A 385 13.14 -46.13 -42.71
N HIS A 386 12.59 -44.94 -42.39
CA HIS A 386 11.54 -44.14 -43.03
C HIS A 386 10.03 -44.43 -42.80
N GLU A 387 9.42 -43.45 -42.12
CA GLU A 387 8.14 -42.78 -42.40
C GLU A 387 6.94 -43.58 -42.94
N PHE A 388 5.81 -43.55 -42.21
CA PHE A 388 4.69 -42.65 -42.56
C PHE A 388 3.71 -42.44 -41.38
N LYS A 389 2.86 -41.42 -41.47
CA LYS A 389 1.89 -40.97 -40.44
C LYS A 389 0.51 -41.64 -40.59
N PHE A 390 -0.24 -41.81 -39.49
CA PHE A 390 -1.54 -41.14 -39.15
C PHE A 390 -2.40 -41.99 -38.17
N THR A 391 -2.75 -41.42 -36.99
CA THR A 391 -4.07 -41.49 -36.27
C THR A 391 -4.75 -42.86 -35.95
N HIS A 392 -5.79 -43.00 -35.12
CA HIS A 392 -6.62 -42.14 -34.23
C HIS A 392 -7.29 -43.08 -33.18
N THR A 393 -7.63 -42.60 -31.95
CA THR A 393 -8.73 -43.13 -31.06
C THR A 393 -8.73 -44.64 -30.69
N ASP A 394 -9.34 -45.14 -29.62
CA ASP A 394 -10.02 -44.62 -28.43
C ASP A 394 -10.02 -45.75 -27.39
N LYS A 395 -10.06 -45.43 -26.08
CA LYS A 395 -11.05 -45.97 -25.10
C LYS A 395 -10.68 -45.59 -23.68
N ALA A 396 -11.72 -45.31 -22.90
CA ALA A 396 -11.62 -44.94 -21.49
C ALA A 396 -11.61 -46.16 -20.57
N GLU A 397 -10.96 -46.03 -19.42
CA GLU A 397 -11.33 -46.78 -18.22
C GLU A 397 -11.53 -45.83 -17.04
N LYS A 398 -12.50 -46.20 -16.20
CA LYS A 398 -12.92 -45.49 -14.99
C LYS A 398 -11.91 -45.73 -13.87
N LEU A 399 -11.85 -44.84 -12.89
CA LEU A 399 -11.97 -45.25 -11.47
C LEU A 399 -12.38 -44.05 -10.61
N LYS A 400 -13.51 -44.20 -9.89
CA LYS A 400 -13.87 -43.37 -8.73
C LYS A 400 -13.20 -44.00 -7.51
N VAL A 401 -12.69 -43.18 -6.60
CA VAL A 401 -12.54 -43.56 -5.18
C VAL A 401 -13.07 -42.43 -4.31
N SER A 402 -13.88 -42.82 -3.33
CA SER A 402 -14.39 -41.99 -2.25
C SER A 402 -14.14 -42.73 -0.95
N PHE A 403 -13.62 -42.07 0.09
CA PHE A 403 -14.27 -42.08 1.42
C PHE A 403 -13.66 -41.03 2.35
N GLU A 404 -14.48 -40.57 3.30
CA GLU A 404 -14.07 -39.77 4.46
C GLU A 404 -13.54 -40.68 5.60
N HIS A 405 -13.41 -40.10 6.80
CA HIS A 405 -13.10 -40.75 8.08
C HIS A 405 -11.66 -41.27 8.29
N MET A 406 -10.84 -40.44 8.95
CA MET A 406 -10.44 -40.75 10.34
C MET A 406 -9.91 -39.50 11.06
N GLU A 407 -10.76 -38.84 11.84
CA GLU A 407 -10.34 -37.77 12.75
C GLU A 407 -11.06 -37.90 14.11
N ARG A 408 -10.38 -38.48 15.12
CA ARG A 408 -10.57 -38.23 16.57
C ARG A 408 -9.70 -39.12 17.48
N SER A 409 -8.60 -38.58 17.97
CA SER A 409 -7.90 -38.94 19.21
C SER A 409 -6.68 -38.02 19.37
N ARG A 410 -6.41 -37.34 20.50
CA ARG A 410 -7.06 -37.26 21.82
C ARG A 410 -6.92 -35.83 22.39
N ARG A 411 -7.78 -35.44 23.33
CA ARG A 411 -7.44 -34.43 24.36
C ARG A 411 -6.77 -35.14 25.53
N SER A 412 -5.62 -34.63 25.98
CA SER A 412 -5.03 -34.84 27.31
C SER A 412 -3.88 -33.84 27.45
N VAL A 413 -4.08 -32.74 28.16
CA VAL A 413 -3.84 -32.57 29.61
C VAL A 413 -2.35 -32.32 29.91
N GLU A 414 -2.10 -31.18 30.53
CA GLU A 414 -0.81 -30.75 31.04
C GLU A 414 -0.36 -31.69 32.18
N TYR A 415 0.93 -32.04 32.21
CA TYR A 415 1.65 -32.00 33.48
C TYR A 415 3.14 -31.73 33.27
N CYS A 416 3.71 -31.05 34.26
CA CYS A 416 5.13 -30.75 34.39
C CYS A 416 5.98 -32.03 34.41
N ASP A 417 7.16 -32.00 33.78
CA ASP A 417 8.24 -32.89 34.19
C ASP A 417 9.61 -32.20 34.28
N LYS A 418 10.44 -32.73 35.18
CA LYS A 418 11.58 -32.07 35.81
C LYS A 418 12.90 -32.52 35.18
N SER A 419 13.86 -31.61 35.05
CA SER A 419 15.28 -31.99 35.00
C SER A 419 15.92 -31.89 36.39
N ARG A 420 16.49 -33.01 36.86
CA ARG A 420 17.31 -33.21 38.08
C ARG A 420 18.33 -34.31 37.66
N LYS A 421 19.62 -34.32 38.01
CA LYS A 421 20.46 -33.61 39.00
C LYS A 421 21.85 -33.37 38.38
N ASN A 422 22.65 -32.38 38.79
CA ASN A 422 23.72 -32.43 39.81
C ASN A 422 24.44 -31.05 39.73
N MET A 423 25.13 -30.50 40.73
CA MET A 423 25.43 -30.89 42.12
C MET A 423 25.71 -29.59 42.91
N ASP A 424 25.49 -29.58 44.23
CA ASP A 424 25.84 -28.43 45.08
C ASP A 424 27.37 -28.25 45.23
N LEU A 425 27.85 -27.00 45.29
CA LEU A 425 29.03 -26.61 46.08
C LEU A 425 29.23 -25.07 46.20
N GLN A 426 28.96 -24.57 47.41
CA GLN A 426 29.63 -23.51 48.17
C GLN A 426 30.04 -22.16 47.54
N LEU A 427 29.68 -21.08 48.27
CA LEU A 427 30.46 -19.85 48.35
C LEU A 427 31.86 -20.18 48.94
N GLU A 428 32.94 -19.68 48.33
CA GLU A 428 33.79 -18.65 48.97
C GLU A 428 34.82 -18.01 48.03
N LYS A 429 35.44 -16.95 48.55
CA LYS A 429 36.22 -15.88 47.91
C LYS A 429 37.56 -16.30 47.24
N ALA A 430 38.02 -15.35 46.41
CA ALA A 430 39.42 -15.02 46.08
C ALA A 430 40.08 -15.86 44.94
N ARG A 431 41.01 -15.34 44.12
CA ARG A 431 41.80 -14.08 44.14
C ARG A 431 41.86 -13.39 42.76
N LYS A 432 42.32 -12.13 42.74
CA LYS A 432 42.66 -11.34 41.53
C LYS A 432 44.04 -11.71 40.96
N SER A 433 44.19 -11.69 39.64
CA SER A 433 45.41 -11.32 38.88
C SER A 433 45.08 -11.28 37.37
N VAL A 434 45.71 -10.48 36.50
CA VAL A 434 46.56 -9.27 36.61
C VAL A 434 46.52 -8.56 35.24
N ASP A 435 46.37 -7.23 35.25
CA ASP A 435 46.81 -6.18 34.28
C ASP A 435 46.58 -6.34 32.73
N TRP A 436 46.52 -5.29 31.90
CA TRP A 436 47.25 -4.01 31.90
C TRP A 436 46.56 -2.89 31.06
N LEU A 437 46.92 -1.62 31.32
CA LEU A 437 46.47 -0.32 30.71
C LEU A 437 45.06 0.18 31.13
N LYS A 438 44.83 1.44 31.53
CA LYS A 438 45.64 2.63 31.93
C LYS A 438 44.71 3.52 32.81
N GLN A 439 45.09 3.99 34.01
CA GLN A 439 45.90 5.19 34.31
C GLN A 439 45.17 6.53 34.11
N GLU A 440 44.59 7.10 35.19
CA GLU A 440 44.65 8.53 35.60
C GLU A 440 43.86 8.84 36.91
N ALA A 441 44.44 9.70 37.78
CA ALA A 441 43.89 10.58 38.85
C ALA A 441 42.74 10.13 39.81
N ALA A 442 42.50 10.72 41.00
CA ALA A 442 43.29 11.40 42.05
C ALA A 442 42.38 11.46 43.32
N VAL A 443 42.85 11.14 44.54
CA VAL A 443 43.22 12.05 45.66
C VAL A 443 42.09 12.95 46.23
N LEU A 444 42.08 13.09 47.57
CA LEU A 444 41.25 13.93 48.47
C LEU A 444 39.85 13.42 48.90
N LEU A 445 39.72 13.14 50.20
CA LEU A 445 38.97 14.03 51.12
C LEU A 445 39.18 13.65 52.60
N LEU A 446 39.96 14.45 53.32
CA LEU A 446 39.86 14.63 54.77
C LEU A 446 40.21 16.08 55.11
N SER A 447 39.23 16.85 55.61
CA SER A 447 39.44 17.80 56.73
C SER A 447 38.17 18.57 57.08
N SER A 448 37.88 18.71 58.37
CA SER A 448 37.28 19.88 59.02
C SER A 448 37.38 19.71 60.56
N PRO A 449 37.45 20.80 61.37
CA PRO A 449 38.17 20.78 62.65
C PRO A 449 37.28 21.02 63.90
N LEU A 450 37.88 21.05 65.11
CA LEU A 450 37.81 22.18 66.06
C LEU A 450 38.57 21.95 67.42
N LEU A 451 39.31 22.99 67.84
CA LEU A 451 39.57 23.52 69.19
C LEU A 451 40.30 22.79 70.34
N SER A 452 41.22 23.58 70.93
CA SER A 452 41.61 23.74 72.35
C SER A 452 42.95 23.15 72.86
N SER A 453 43.64 23.98 73.66
CA SER A 453 44.90 23.75 74.39
C SER A 453 44.60 23.68 75.92
N PRO A 454 45.55 23.62 76.87
CA PRO A 454 47.03 23.48 76.80
C PRO A 454 47.66 22.49 77.82
N ARG A 455 48.98 22.19 77.71
CA ARG A 455 50.02 22.31 78.80
C ARG A 455 51.26 21.38 78.67
N ARG A 456 52.43 22.04 78.63
CA ARG A 456 53.69 21.80 79.40
C ARG A 456 54.44 20.44 79.36
N LEU A 457 55.78 20.58 79.38
CA LEU A 457 56.81 19.62 79.88
C LEU A 457 57.06 18.40 78.95
N GLN A 458 58.29 17.90 78.74
CA GLN A 458 59.65 18.39 79.03
C GLN A 458 60.64 17.46 78.30
N ASN A 459 61.77 17.98 77.79
CA ASN A 459 63.02 17.22 77.53
C ASN A 459 62.96 16.00 76.56
N SER A 460 64.04 15.49 75.97
CA SER A 460 65.35 16.05 75.60
C SER A 460 66.10 14.99 74.80
N LYS A 461 66.84 15.38 73.76
CA LYS A 461 68.02 14.68 73.20
C LYS A 461 67.78 13.29 72.57
N GLU A 462 68.19 13.06 71.32
CA GLU A 462 69.59 12.83 70.88
C GLU A 462 70.23 11.61 71.58
N ILE A 463 70.96 10.71 70.92
CA ILE A 463 71.60 10.82 69.59
C ILE A 463 71.77 9.43 68.95
N ASP A 464 72.12 9.44 67.66
CA ASP A 464 72.54 8.28 66.86
C ASP A 464 73.62 7.38 67.49
N SER A 465 73.78 6.15 66.99
CA SER A 465 74.88 5.90 66.02
C SER A 465 75.14 4.43 65.66
N THR A 466 75.21 4.21 64.35
CA THR A 466 76.13 3.31 63.62
C THR A 466 76.46 1.90 64.14
N LYS A 467 76.04 0.92 63.32
CA LYS A 467 76.81 -0.24 62.81
C LYS A 467 77.73 -1.00 63.79
N ASN A 468 77.49 -2.32 63.87
CA ASN A 468 78.59 -3.26 63.64
C ASN A 468 78.12 -4.56 62.98
N GLN A 469 79.02 -5.18 62.23
CA GLN A 469 78.87 -6.55 61.71
C GLN A 469 79.09 -7.56 62.84
N SER A 470 78.38 -8.69 62.82
CA SER A 470 79.00 -10.02 62.64
C SER A 470 78.05 -11.16 63.04
N ILE A 471 77.94 -12.15 62.15
CA ILE A 471 78.10 -13.59 62.40
C ILE A 471 78.00 -14.04 63.88
N ASN A 472 77.08 -14.97 64.21
CA ASN A 472 77.49 -16.25 64.81
C ASN A 472 76.39 -17.31 64.87
N LEU A 473 76.86 -18.56 64.73
CA LEU A 473 76.12 -19.78 65.01
C LEU A 473 76.35 -20.24 66.46
N SER A 474 75.33 -20.93 66.99
CA SER A 474 75.42 -22.16 67.80
C SER A 474 76.07 -22.21 69.20
N ILE A 475 75.23 -22.66 70.14
CA ILE A 475 75.45 -23.71 71.18
C ILE A 475 76.05 -23.29 72.55
N ASP A 476 75.43 -23.87 73.60
CA ASP A 476 75.75 -23.84 75.03
C ASP A 476 77.12 -24.44 75.42
N MET A 477 77.67 -23.99 76.56
CA MET A 477 78.45 -24.79 77.54
C MET A 477 78.52 -24.04 78.91
N SER A 478 78.95 -24.71 79.98
CA SER A 478 78.43 -24.54 81.36
C SER A 478 79.22 -23.64 82.36
N GLN A 479 78.65 -23.47 83.56
CA GLN A 479 78.76 -22.26 84.42
C GLN A 479 80.06 -22.01 85.23
N GLU A 480 81.02 -22.94 85.35
CA GLU A 480 82.18 -22.72 86.24
C GLU A 480 83.23 -21.74 85.69
N GLU A 481 83.26 -21.51 84.37
CA GLU A 481 84.20 -20.59 83.73
C GLU A 481 83.77 -19.11 83.91
N ILE A 482 82.46 -18.90 84.09
CA ILE A 482 81.82 -17.57 84.29
C ILE A 482 82.32 -16.91 85.58
N GLY A 483 82.51 -17.68 86.65
CA GLY A 483 82.91 -17.16 87.97
C GLY A 483 84.32 -16.57 88.01
N ARG A 484 85.27 -17.16 87.27
CA ARG A 484 86.65 -16.67 87.22
C ARG A 484 86.81 -15.44 86.33
N GLU A 485 86.08 -15.36 85.23
CA GLU A 485 86.18 -14.20 84.32
C GLU A 485 85.43 -12.98 84.87
N ALA A 486 84.35 -13.15 85.64
CA ALA A 486 83.63 -12.06 86.30
C ALA A 486 84.52 -11.24 87.26
N ILE A 487 85.34 -11.89 88.10
CA ILE A 487 86.25 -11.22 89.04
C ILE A 487 87.36 -10.46 88.28
N LYS A 488 87.85 -11.05 87.19
CA LYS A 488 88.89 -10.45 86.34
C LYS A 488 88.36 -9.23 85.59
N GLN A 489 87.10 -9.28 85.13
CA GLN A 489 86.41 -8.13 84.56
C GLN A 489 86.16 -7.02 85.60
N ALA A 490 85.77 -7.35 86.83
CA ALA A 490 85.54 -6.36 87.89
C ALA A 490 86.79 -5.50 88.18
N LEU A 491 87.97 -6.14 88.35
CA LEU A 491 89.24 -5.42 88.55
C LEU A 491 89.65 -4.59 87.32
N LYS A 492 89.41 -5.09 86.10
CA LYS A 492 89.71 -4.38 84.86
C LYS A 492 88.79 -3.18 84.64
N ALA A 493 87.52 -3.29 85.05
CA ALA A 493 86.54 -2.19 85.02
C ALA A 493 86.90 -1.07 86.01
N LEU A 494 87.31 -1.43 87.23
CA LEU A 494 87.72 -0.47 88.27
C LEU A 494 88.94 0.36 87.82
N LYS A 495 89.95 -0.31 87.22
CA LYS A 495 91.14 0.38 86.69
C LYS A 495 90.85 1.24 85.45
N LYS A 496 89.83 0.89 84.65
CA LYS A 496 89.35 1.71 83.52
C LYS A 496 88.55 2.94 83.96
N ARG A 497 87.85 2.87 85.10
CA ARG A 497 87.06 3.98 85.66
C ARG A 497 87.95 5.12 86.16
N HIS A 498 89.03 4.80 86.87
CA HIS A 498 89.97 5.79 87.39
C HIS A 498 90.68 6.60 86.28
N LEU A 499 91.12 5.92 85.21
CA LEU A 499 91.71 6.57 84.02
C LEU A 499 90.71 7.42 83.20
N LEU A 500 89.40 7.19 83.35
CA LEU A 500 88.36 8.01 82.72
C LEU A 500 88.03 9.27 83.52
N GLU A 501 88.16 9.23 84.85
CA GLU A 501 87.94 10.39 85.71
C GLU A 501 89.07 11.43 85.57
N GLU A 502 90.34 11.01 85.47
CA GLU A 502 91.46 11.93 85.16
C GLU A 502 91.35 12.53 83.75
N GLY A 503 90.85 11.75 82.77
CA GLY A 503 90.62 12.23 81.40
C GLY A 503 89.47 13.25 81.27
N ALA A 504 88.52 13.26 82.21
CA ALA A 504 87.34 14.14 82.16
C ALA A 504 87.65 15.63 82.38
N HIS A 505 88.77 15.95 83.03
CA HIS A 505 89.15 17.34 83.34
C HIS A 505 90.01 18.03 82.27
N ALA A 506 90.59 17.27 81.33
CA ALA A 506 91.45 17.82 80.28
C ALA A 506 90.76 18.83 79.34
N PRO A 507 89.50 18.64 78.89
CA PRO A 507 88.84 19.60 78.00
C PRO A 507 88.59 20.97 78.65
N ALA A 508 88.32 21.01 79.96
CA ALA A 508 88.07 22.25 80.69
C ALA A 508 89.33 23.12 80.81
N PHE A 509 90.50 22.49 81.00
CA PHE A 509 91.78 23.20 81.10
C PHE A 509 92.25 23.78 79.75
N ILE A 510 91.94 23.08 78.65
CA ILE A 510 92.20 23.55 77.27
C ILE A 510 91.22 24.68 76.87
N ALA A 511 89.98 24.65 77.37
CA ALA A 511 89.01 25.71 77.12
C ALA A 511 89.37 27.04 77.82
N LEU A 512 89.97 26.99 79.01
CA LEU A 512 90.36 28.17 79.80
C LEU A 512 91.69 28.82 79.38
N SER A 513 92.49 28.15 78.55
CA SER A 513 93.82 28.61 78.10
C SER A 513 93.84 29.26 76.71
N ARG A 514 92.68 29.40 76.04
CA ARG A 514 92.55 30.09 74.75
C ARG A 514 92.24 31.59 74.93
N PRO A 515 92.78 32.50 74.09
CA PRO A 515 92.48 33.93 74.17
C PRO A 515 90.97 34.22 74.00
N ILE A 516 90.43 35.10 74.84
CA ILE A 516 89.00 35.48 74.82
C ILE A 516 88.57 36.03 73.44
N ILE A 517 89.49 36.64 72.68
CA ILE A 517 89.24 37.18 71.33
C ILE A 517 88.91 36.05 70.33
N SER A 518 89.61 34.91 70.37
CA SER A 518 89.32 33.79 69.44
C SER A 518 88.02 33.07 69.81
N GLN A 519 87.66 33.07 71.10
CA GLN A 519 86.31 32.65 71.50
C GLN A 519 85.27 33.66 71.01
N GLY A 520 85.51 34.97 71.18
CA GLY A 520 84.60 36.02 70.69
C GLY A 520 84.26 35.88 69.20
N SER A 521 85.24 35.54 68.35
CA SER A 521 84.98 35.23 66.93
C SER A 521 84.20 33.93 66.72
N GLU A 522 84.57 32.82 67.37
CA GLU A 522 83.85 31.53 67.24
C GLU A 522 82.39 31.64 67.71
N TRP A 523 82.12 32.41 68.77
CA TRP A 523 80.77 32.62 69.31
C TRP A 523 79.96 33.59 68.46
N LYS A 524 80.60 34.61 67.86
CA LYS A 524 79.95 35.50 66.90
C LYS A 524 79.56 34.74 65.62
N GLU A 525 80.46 33.92 65.07
CA GLU A 525 80.20 33.08 63.90
C GLU A 525 79.08 32.06 64.18
N LYS A 526 79.06 31.45 65.39
CA LYS A 526 77.93 30.59 65.82
C LYS A 526 76.61 31.36 65.96
N ALA A 527 76.64 32.60 66.46
CA ALA A 527 75.43 33.42 66.55
C ALA A 527 74.90 33.82 65.17
N GLU A 528 75.78 34.23 64.25
CA GLU A 528 75.42 34.54 62.86
C GLU A 528 74.88 33.29 62.12
N ASN A 529 75.50 32.12 62.30
CA ASN A 529 74.99 30.86 61.75
C ASN A 529 73.61 30.48 62.33
N LEU A 530 73.42 30.58 63.65
CA LEU A 530 72.12 30.32 64.29
C LEU A 530 71.04 31.32 63.86
N GLU A 531 71.40 32.58 63.59
CA GLU A 531 70.47 33.58 63.06
C GLU A 531 70.06 33.24 61.61
N VAL A 532 71.00 32.77 60.79
CA VAL A 532 70.72 32.26 59.44
C VAL A 532 69.82 31.02 59.49
N GLU A 533 70.09 30.06 60.38
CA GLU A 533 69.24 28.88 60.60
C GLU A 533 67.83 29.29 61.05
N LEU A 534 67.70 30.22 62.01
CA LEU A 534 66.42 30.74 62.48
C LEU A 534 65.62 31.40 61.34
N GLN A 535 66.28 32.20 60.49
CA GLN A 535 65.66 32.80 59.30
C GLN A 535 65.24 31.74 58.27
N GLN A 536 66.02 30.66 58.10
CA GLN A 536 65.65 29.54 57.24
C GLN A 536 64.45 28.78 57.80
N CYS A 537 64.38 28.54 59.12
CA CYS A 537 63.23 27.94 59.79
C CYS A 537 61.96 28.79 59.63
N TYR A 538 62.02 30.11 59.81
CA TYR A 538 60.86 30.97 59.57
C TYR A 538 60.43 31.00 58.10
N LYS A 539 61.37 31.00 57.15
CA LYS A 539 61.06 30.88 55.71
C LYS A 539 60.37 29.55 55.42
N ALA A 540 60.90 28.43 55.90
CA ALA A 540 60.29 27.11 55.76
C ALA A 540 58.90 27.02 56.40
N GLN A 541 58.72 27.59 57.60
CA GLN A 541 57.42 27.67 58.27
C GLN A 541 56.40 28.51 57.47
N SER A 542 56.82 29.62 56.85
CA SER A 542 55.93 30.42 56.00
C SER A 542 55.52 29.69 54.73
N LEU A 543 56.44 28.94 54.11
CA LEU A 543 56.16 28.11 52.93
C LEU A 543 55.18 26.99 53.28
N LEU A 544 55.40 26.27 54.39
CA LEU A 544 54.50 25.22 54.88
C LEU A 544 53.10 25.78 55.20
N SER A 545 53.03 26.97 55.81
CA SER A 545 51.76 27.64 56.10
C SER A 545 51.02 28.06 54.83
N ASN A 546 51.74 28.53 53.81
CA ASN A 546 51.15 28.89 52.51
C ASN A 546 50.63 27.65 51.78
N GLN A 547 51.39 26.55 51.77
CA GLN A 547 50.93 25.26 51.23
C GLN A 547 49.66 24.77 51.94
N LEU A 548 49.60 24.84 53.27
CA LEU A 548 48.41 24.46 54.05
C LEU A 548 47.17 25.28 53.66
N VAL A 549 47.33 26.59 53.39
CA VAL A 549 46.22 27.46 52.97
C VAL A 549 45.71 27.08 51.57
N VAL A 550 46.61 26.73 50.64
CA VAL A 550 46.24 26.26 49.29
C VAL A 550 45.50 24.92 49.38
N GLU A 551 46.04 23.93 50.09
CA GLU A 551 45.40 22.62 50.31
C GLU A 551 44.01 22.74 50.96
N VAL A 552 43.84 23.66 51.93
CA VAL A 552 42.53 23.94 52.56
C VAL A 552 41.56 24.62 51.59
N ALA A 553 42.04 25.45 50.67
CA ALA A 553 41.20 26.06 49.63
C ALA A 553 40.75 25.02 48.59
N GLU A 554 41.67 24.16 48.14
CA GLU A 554 41.38 23.06 47.21
C GLU A 554 40.42 22.04 47.82
N SER A 555 40.63 21.66 49.09
CA SER A 555 39.71 20.76 49.82
C SER A 555 38.30 21.35 49.98
N ARG A 556 38.16 22.68 50.12
CA ARG A 556 36.86 23.35 50.13
C ARG A 556 36.18 23.34 48.77
N ALA A 557 36.92 23.60 47.69
CA ALA A 557 36.40 23.55 46.32
C ALA A 557 35.99 22.11 45.91
N ALA A 558 36.76 21.11 46.32
CA ALA A 558 36.41 19.71 46.15
C ALA A 558 35.11 19.36 46.91
N LYS A 559 34.94 19.89 48.13
CA LYS A 559 33.72 19.68 48.93
C LYS A 559 32.47 20.32 48.32
N THR A 560 32.55 21.54 47.78
CA THR A 560 31.39 22.16 47.10
C THR A 560 31.03 21.41 45.82
N SER A 561 32.03 21.00 45.03
CA SER A 561 31.82 20.15 43.85
C SER A 561 31.17 18.81 44.23
N LEU A 562 31.58 18.17 45.33
CA LEU A 562 30.96 16.95 45.84
C LEU A 562 29.46 17.16 46.15
N GLN A 563 29.12 18.26 46.83
CA GLN A 563 27.72 18.59 47.17
C GLN A 563 26.86 18.85 45.92
N GLU A 564 27.41 19.50 44.90
CA GLU A 564 26.74 19.66 43.60
C GLU A 564 26.51 18.32 42.90
N LYS A 565 27.46 17.38 42.98
CA LYS A 565 27.29 16.02 42.44
C LYS A 565 26.28 15.20 43.25
N GLU A 566 26.25 15.32 44.58
CA GLU A 566 25.26 14.67 45.44
C GLU A 566 23.84 15.15 45.09
N ALA A 567 23.63 16.46 44.90
CA ALA A 567 22.35 17.01 44.46
C ALA A 567 21.94 16.50 43.06
N ALA A 568 22.85 16.52 42.08
CA ALA A 568 22.59 15.98 40.75
C ALA A 568 22.27 14.47 40.76
N ILE A 569 22.87 13.70 41.67
CA ILE A 569 22.52 12.28 41.86
C ILE A 569 21.11 12.12 42.43
N THR A 570 20.68 12.97 43.37
CA THR A 570 19.30 12.91 43.89
C THR A 570 18.26 13.30 42.82
N ASP A 571 18.55 14.27 41.96
CA ASP A 571 17.65 14.64 40.86
C ASP A 571 17.53 13.51 39.83
N LEU A 572 18.65 12.88 39.43
CA LEU A 572 18.64 11.71 38.55
C LEU A 572 17.94 10.48 39.17
N GLN A 573 17.97 10.33 40.50
CA GLN A 573 17.19 9.29 41.21
C GLN A 573 15.69 9.57 41.15
N ASN A 574 15.28 10.84 41.25
CA ASN A 574 13.88 11.25 41.11
C ASN A 574 13.39 11.04 39.67
N GLU A 575 14.16 11.42 38.65
CA GLU A 575 13.83 11.13 37.25
C GLU A 575 13.74 9.61 36.98
N ALA A 576 14.67 8.82 37.53
CA ALA A 576 14.65 7.36 37.38
C ALA A 576 13.49 6.66 38.11
N THR A 577 12.91 7.28 39.15
CA THR A 577 11.68 6.79 39.79
C THR A 577 10.44 7.22 39.00
N GLN A 578 10.37 8.46 38.51
CA GLN A 578 9.28 8.90 37.64
C GLN A 578 9.17 8.03 36.36
N ILE A 579 10.28 7.79 35.66
CA ILE A 579 10.30 6.94 34.44
C ILE A 579 9.89 5.49 34.76
N ARG A 580 10.18 5.01 35.99
CA ARG A 580 9.75 3.67 36.43
C ARG A 580 8.23 3.61 36.62
N ASP A 581 7.65 4.64 37.21
CA ASP A 581 6.20 4.70 37.45
C ASP A 581 5.43 4.90 36.14
N GLU A 582 5.94 5.72 35.21
CA GLU A 582 5.42 5.84 33.84
C GLU A 582 5.51 4.50 33.07
N CYS A 583 6.62 3.77 33.19
CA CYS A 583 6.73 2.41 32.66
C CYS A 583 5.75 1.42 33.33
N GLY A 584 5.40 1.64 34.59
CA GLY A 584 4.38 0.87 35.32
C GLY A 584 2.99 1.08 34.73
N GLN A 585 2.55 2.34 34.61
CA GLN A 585 1.27 2.71 34.02
C GLN A 585 1.13 2.21 32.58
N LEU A 586 2.17 2.39 31.74
CA LEU A 586 2.18 1.87 30.37
C LEU A 586 2.05 0.34 30.32
N LYS A 587 2.60 -0.38 31.30
CA LYS A 587 2.46 -1.84 31.38
C LYS A 587 1.03 -2.25 31.71
N GLU A 588 0.38 -1.58 32.66
CA GLU A 588 -1.03 -1.83 33.00
C GLU A 588 -1.94 -1.54 31.80
N ASP A 589 -1.74 -0.42 31.11
CA ASP A 589 -2.43 -0.09 29.84
C ASP A 589 -2.25 -1.18 28.77
N PHE A 590 -1.03 -1.70 28.60
CA PHE A 590 -0.76 -2.81 27.67
C PHE A 590 -1.50 -4.09 28.06
N GLU A 591 -1.55 -4.42 29.34
CA GLU A 591 -2.23 -5.62 29.86
C GLU A 591 -3.75 -5.51 29.67
N GLU A 592 -4.35 -4.32 29.87
CA GLU A 592 -5.74 -4.05 29.47
C GLU A 592 -5.98 -4.22 27.96
N LYS A 593 -5.09 -3.72 27.10
CA LYS A 593 -5.25 -3.86 25.64
C LYS A 593 -5.10 -5.31 25.17
N ILE A 594 -4.25 -6.11 25.83
CA ILE A 594 -4.14 -7.55 25.57
C ILE A 594 -5.45 -8.25 25.92
N ASN A 595 -6.00 -8.01 27.12
CA ASN A 595 -7.27 -8.59 27.56
C ASN A 595 -8.44 -8.22 26.62
N ALA A 596 -8.52 -6.96 26.18
CA ALA A 596 -9.53 -6.52 25.21
C ALA A 596 -9.36 -7.20 23.84
N LEU A 597 -8.12 -7.43 23.40
CA LEU A 597 -7.82 -8.08 22.12
C LEU A 597 -8.14 -9.59 22.17
N GLU A 598 -7.86 -10.27 23.29
CA GLU A 598 -8.26 -11.67 23.49
C GLU A 598 -9.78 -11.86 23.47
N LEU A 599 -10.54 -10.94 24.09
CA LEU A 599 -12.01 -10.94 24.02
C LEU A 599 -12.49 -10.84 22.57
N VAL A 600 -12.00 -9.85 21.81
CA VAL A 600 -12.36 -9.66 20.39
C VAL A 600 -11.92 -10.85 19.52
N MET A 601 -10.80 -11.52 19.84
CA MET A 601 -10.40 -12.76 19.17
C MET A 601 -11.38 -13.90 19.44
N SER A 602 -11.90 -14.02 20.67
CA SER A 602 -12.90 -15.04 21.01
C SER A 602 -14.23 -14.83 20.28
N GLU A 603 -14.70 -13.57 20.19
CA GLU A 603 -15.90 -13.19 19.43
C GLU A 603 -15.73 -13.48 17.92
N ASN A 604 -14.57 -13.14 17.35
CA ASN A 604 -14.25 -13.45 15.95
C ASN A 604 -14.22 -14.96 15.69
N HIS A 605 -13.77 -15.77 16.65
CA HIS A 605 -13.80 -17.23 16.52
C HIS A 605 -15.24 -17.77 16.54
N ALA A 606 -16.09 -17.27 17.44
CA ALA A 606 -17.51 -17.63 17.50
C ALA A 606 -18.30 -17.21 16.25
N LEU A 607 -18.00 -16.04 15.66
CA LEU A 607 -18.61 -15.61 14.40
C LEU A 607 -18.15 -16.46 13.20
N ARG A 608 -16.91 -16.95 13.21
CA ARG A 608 -16.41 -17.86 12.16
C ARG A 608 -17.10 -19.22 12.20
N THR A 609 -17.30 -19.81 13.37
CA THR A 609 -18.01 -21.10 13.49
C THR A 609 -19.48 -20.99 13.09
N GLN A 610 -20.15 -19.87 13.44
CA GLN A 610 -21.50 -19.57 12.94
C GLN A 610 -21.53 -19.40 11.41
N LEU A 611 -20.54 -18.72 10.82
CA LEU A 611 -20.45 -18.58 9.37
C LEU A 611 -20.26 -19.95 8.68
N GLU A 612 -19.38 -20.80 9.20
CA GLU A 612 -19.15 -22.16 8.70
C GLU A 612 -20.44 -23.00 8.74
N GLU A 613 -21.17 -22.99 9.86
CA GLU A 613 -22.47 -23.68 9.99
C GLU A 613 -23.50 -23.18 8.96
N MET A 614 -23.59 -21.85 8.77
CA MET A 614 -24.51 -21.26 7.80
C MET A 614 -24.12 -21.56 6.35
N THR A 615 -22.82 -21.63 6.02
CA THR A 615 -22.37 -22.05 4.68
C THR A 615 -22.67 -23.53 4.40
N LEU A 616 -22.62 -24.39 5.42
CA LEU A 616 -23.00 -25.80 5.28
C LEU A 616 -24.51 -25.94 5.01
N LYS A 617 -25.35 -25.20 5.76
CA LYS A 617 -26.81 -25.14 5.52
C LYS A 617 -27.15 -24.63 4.12
N ALA A 618 -26.45 -23.59 3.65
CA ALA A 618 -26.64 -23.07 2.29
C ALA A 618 -26.30 -24.11 1.21
N LYS A 619 -25.16 -24.82 1.34
CA LYS A 619 -24.77 -25.89 0.41
C LYS A 619 -25.77 -27.05 0.38
N ASN A 620 -26.34 -27.42 1.53
CA ASN A 620 -27.37 -28.46 1.60
C ASN A 620 -28.65 -28.01 0.86
N ALA A 621 -29.11 -26.78 1.08
CA ALA A 621 -30.26 -26.22 0.37
C ALA A 621 -30.02 -26.07 -1.14
N GLU A 622 -28.81 -25.72 -1.57
CA GLU A 622 -28.42 -25.72 -2.99
C GLU A 622 -28.49 -27.12 -3.62
N ALA A 623 -28.04 -28.15 -2.90
CA ALA A 623 -28.12 -29.54 -3.34
C ALA A 623 -29.58 -30.02 -3.45
N GLU A 624 -30.44 -29.71 -2.47
CA GLU A 624 -31.87 -30.01 -2.51
C GLU A 624 -32.57 -29.31 -3.69
N ASN A 625 -32.33 -28.00 -3.87
CA ASN A 625 -32.86 -27.24 -5.00
C ASN A 625 -32.45 -27.84 -6.35
N LYS A 626 -31.20 -28.29 -6.48
CA LYS A 626 -30.74 -28.97 -7.68
C LYS A 626 -31.50 -30.28 -7.94
N MET A 627 -31.70 -31.12 -6.92
CA MET A 627 -32.48 -32.36 -7.06
C MET A 627 -33.94 -32.09 -7.43
N LEU A 628 -34.53 -30.99 -6.94
CA LEU A 628 -35.89 -30.58 -7.30
C LEU A 628 -35.98 -30.09 -8.75
N ILE A 629 -34.98 -29.33 -9.23
CA ILE A 629 -34.88 -28.90 -10.63
C ILE A 629 -34.71 -30.12 -11.56
N ASP A 630 -33.82 -31.05 -11.24
CA ASP A 630 -33.58 -32.27 -12.02
C ASP A 630 -34.87 -33.13 -12.11
N ARG A 631 -35.60 -33.26 -10.99
CA ARG A 631 -36.90 -33.97 -10.96
C ARG A 631 -37.99 -33.26 -11.79
N TRP A 632 -38.07 -31.93 -11.68
CA TRP A 632 -39.03 -31.13 -12.44
C TRP A 632 -38.73 -31.17 -13.95
N MET A 633 -37.46 -31.11 -14.33
CA MET A 633 -37.03 -31.21 -15.72
C MET A 633 -37.36 -32.58 -16.32
N LEU A 634 -37.14 -33.68 -15.56
CA LEU A 634 -37.56 -35.02 -15.98
C LEU A 634 -39.08 -35.11 -16.19
N GLN A 635 -39.88 -34.54 -15.28
CA GLN A 635 -41.33 -34.50 -15.43
C GLN A 635 -41.75 -33.65 -16.64
N LYS A 636 -41.05 -32.55 -16.93
CA LYS A 636 -41.31 -31.72 -18.11
C LYS A 636 -40.90 -32.38 -19.43
N MET A 637 -39.89 -33.23 -19.44
CA MET A 637 -39.59 -34.08 -20.60
C MET A 637 -40.72 -35.08 -20.86
N GLN A 638 -41.24 -35.74 -19.82
CA GLN A 638 -42.40 -36.65 -19.94
C GLN A 638 -43.69 -35.92 -20.37
N ASP A 639 -43.90 -34.68 -19.92
CA ASP A 639 -44.99 -33.83 -20.42
C ASP A 639 -44.82 -33.49 -21.91
N ALA A 640 -43.58 -33.19 -22.34
CA ALA A 640 -43.26 -32.86 -23.73
C ALA A 640 -43.37 -34.08 -24.67
N GLU A 641 -42.96 -35.27 -24.22
CA GLU A 641 -43.15 -36.52 -24.98
C GLU A 641 -44.64 -36.80 -25.21
N ARG A 642 -45.48 -36.71 -24.17
CA ARG A 642 -46.94 -36.86 -24.29
C ARG A 642 -47.58 -35.80 -25.19
N LEU A 643 -47.06 -34.57 -25.19
CA LEU A 643 -47.49 -33.51 -26.11
C LEU A 643 -47.07 -33.81 -27.55
N ASN A 644 -45.89 -34.38 -27.79
CA ASN A 644 -45.43 -34.78 -29.12
C ASN A 644 -46.25 -35.97 -29.66
N GLU A 645 -46.61 -36.93 -28.82
CA GLU A 645 -47.55 -38.01 -29.17
C GLU A 645 -48.92 -37.47 -29.56
N ALA A 646 -49.47 -36.53 -28.77
CA ALA A 646 -50.72 -35.85 -29.10
C ALA A 646 -50.62 -35.05 -30.41
N ASN A 647 -49.52 -34.33 -30.63
CA ASN A 647 -49.27 -33.58 -31.86
C ASN A 647 -49.14 -34.49 -33.09
N ALA A 648 -48.52 -35.66 -32.97
CA ALA A 648 -48.47 -36.64 -34.05
C ALA A 648 -49.87 -37.16 -34.43
N LEU A 649 -50.73 -37.41 -33.44
CA LEU A 649 -52.14 -37.76 -33.67
C LEU A 649 -52.93 -36.59 -34.30
N TYR A 650 -52.64 -35.35 -33.91
CA TYR A 650 -53.22 -34.17 -34.56
C TYR A 650 -52.75 -34.01 -36.00
N GLU A 651 -51.47 -34.25 -36.32
CA GLU A 651 -51.00 -34.22 -37.72
C GLU A 651 -51.64 -35.32 -38.56
N GLU A 652 -51.80 -36.54 -38.03
CA GLU A 652 -52.52 -37.62 -38.75
C GLU A 652 -54.00 -37.26 -38.98
N MET A 653 -54.65 -36.63 -37.99
CA MET A 653 -56.03 -36.13 -38.13
C MET A 653 -56.11 -34.97 -39.14
N ILE A 654 -55.13 -34.07 -39.13
CA ILE A 654 -55.03 -32.95 -40.08
C ILE A 654 -54.78 -33.46 -41.50
N ASP A 655 -53.99 -34.51 -41.70
CA ASP A 655 -53.76 -35.07 -43.03
C ASP A 655 -55.00 -35.82 -43.58
N ARG A 656 -55.78 -36.47 -42.71
CA ARG A 656 -57.14 -36.95 -43.05
C ARG A 656 -58.10 -35.79 -43.40
N LEU A 657 -57.97 -34.64 -42.73
CA LEU A 657 -58.73 -33.42 -43.04
C LEU A 657 -58.24 -32.70 -44.31
N LYS A 658 -56.94 -32.75 -44.66
CA LYS A 658 -56.42 -32.24 -45.94
C LYS A 658 -56.88 -33.11 -47.11
N ALA A 659 -56.91 -34.42 -46.93
CA ALA A 659 -57.42 -35.36 -47.93
C ALA A 659 -58.90 -35.14 -48.26
N SER A 660 -59.72 -34.72 -47.28
CA SER A 660 -61.12 -34.34 -47.48
C SER A 660 -61.32 -32.85 -47.80
N GLY A 661 -60.38 -31.98 -47.42
CA GLY A 661 -60.40 -30.54 -47.69
C GLY A 661 -60.02 -30.16 -49.12
N LEU A 662 -59.21 -30.98 -49.81
CA LEU A 662 -58.80 -30.74 -51.19
C LEU A 662 -59.96 -30.78 -52.21
N GLU A 663 -61.06 -31.48 -51.91
CA GLU A 663 -62.28 -31.42 -52.74
C GLU A 663 -63.14 -30.17 -52.48
N SER A 664 -63.04 -29.54 -51.30
CA SER A 664 -63.88 -28.40 -50.93
C SER A 664 -63.25 -27.03 -51.19
N LEU A 665 -61.92 -26.90 -51.05
CA LEU A 665 -61.25 -25.60 -51.22
C LEU A 665 -61.18 -25.07 -52.66
N ALA A 666 -61.44 -25.90 -53.67
CA ALA A 666 -61.50 -25.48 -55.08
C ALA A 666 -62.67 -24.51 -55.40
N ARG A 667 -63.52 -24.18 -54.42
CA ARG A 667 -64.68 -23.27 -54.58
C ARG A 667 -64.66 -22.01 -53.71
N GLN A 668 -63.61 -21.78 -52.90
CA GLN A 668 -63.65 -20.70 -51.89
C GLN A 668 -62.37 -19.84 -51.80
N GLN A 669 -61.66 -19.67 -52.92
CA GLN A 669 -60.62 -18.64 -53.09
C GLN A 669 -61.13 -17.36 -53.78
N VAL A 670 -62.23 -16.79 -53.29
CA VAL A 670 -62.62 -15.39 -53.58
C VAL A 670 -63.25 -14.75 -52.34
N ASP A 671 -62.41 -14.31 -51.41
CA ASP A 671 -62.51 -13.06 -50.62
C ASP A 671 -61.60 -13.12 -49.38
N GLY A 672 -61.07 -11.96 -48.96
CA GLY A 672 -60.43 -11.83 -47.63
C GLY A 672 -58.91 -11.67 -47.58
N VAL A 673 -58.27 -10.99 -48.53
CA VAL A 673 -56.84 -10.55 -48.43
C VAL A 673 -56.72 -9.12 -47.87
N VAL A 674 -57.72 -8.67 -47.10
CA VAL A 674 -57.69 -7.38 -46.38
C VAL A 674 -58.20 -7.60 -44.95
N ARG A 675 -57.48 -7.03 -43.96
CA ARG A 675 -57.61 -7.19 -42.50
C ARG A 675 -56.97 -8.45 -41.90
N ARG A 676 -55.70 -8.31 -41.50
CA ARG A 676 -55.20 -8.76 -40.19
C ARG A 676 -53.88 -8.06 -39.87
N ASN A 677 -53.92 -7.07 -38.97
CA ASN A 677 -52.78 -6.44 -38.31
C ASN A 677 -53.25 -5.60 -37.09
N GLU A 678 -54.33 -6.02 -36.41
CA GLU A 678 -54.90 -5.34 -35.22
C GLU A 678 -55.17 -6.30 -34.05
N ASP A 679 -54.75 -7.57 -34.14
CA ASP A 679 -54.97 -8.58 -33.10
C ASP A 679 -53.74 -8.70 -32.19
N GLY A 680 -53.61 -7.76 -31.24
CA GLY A 680 -52.52 -7.72 -30.28
C GLY A 680 -52.69 -6.76 -29.09
N ALA A 681 -53.90 -6.21 -28.89
CA ALA A 681 -54.19 -5.32 -27.77
C ALA A 681 -54.50 -6.13 -26.50
N GLU A 682 -53.49 -6.36 -25.66
CA GLU A 682 -53.71 -6.81 -24.28
C GLU A 682 -54.50 -5.74 -23.50
N TYR A 683 -55.43 -6.20 -22.65
CA TYR A 683 -56.44 -5.35 -22.00
C TYR A 683 -55.84 -4.19 -21.20
N PHE A 684 -56.04 -2.96 -21.68
CA PHE A 684 -55.75 -1.73 -20.93
C PHE A 684 -56.72 -1.57 -19.76
N VAL A 685 -56.19 -1.32 -18.56
CA VAL A 685 -57.00 -0.87 -17.42
C VAL A 685 -57.14 0.64 -17.52
N GLU A 686 -58.35 1.15 -17.80
CA GLU A 686 -58.62 2.58 -17.90
C GLU A 686 -58.21 3.34 -16.62
N SER A 687 -57.42 4.41 -16.77
CA SER A 687 -57.10 5.29 -15.64
C SER A 687 -58.29 6.18 -15.35
N THR A 688 -58.79 6.18 -14.11
CA THR A 688 -59.79 7.18 -13.71
C THR A 688 -59.13 8.48 -13.28
N ILE A 689 -59.74 9.59 -13.68
CA ILE A 689 -59.35 10.95 -13.29
C ILE A 689 -59.41 11.07 -11.75
N PRO A 690 -58.27 11.24 -11.06
CA PRO A 690 -58.25 11.44 -9.61
C PRO A 690 -58.93 12.77 -9.28
N SER A 691 -59.76 12.75 -8.25
CA SER A 691 -60.55 13.91 -7.82
C SER A 691 -60.54 14.13 -6.30
N THR A 692 -60.20 13.11 -5.53
CA THR A 692 -60.23 13.15 -4.06
C THR A 692 -58.88 12.77 -3.46
N CYS A 693 -58.46 13.48 -2.41
CA CYS A 693 -57.33 13.06 -1.58
C CYS A 693 -57.78 11.90 -0.69
N LYS A 694 -57.10 10.75 -0.80
CA LYS A 694 -57.35 9.56 0.03
C LYS A 694 -56.55 9.61 1.32
N HIS A 695 -55.23 9.79 1.23
CA HIS A 695 -54.33 9.83 2.39
C HIS A 695 -53.33 10.98 2.30
N LYS A 696 -53.09 11.64 3.43
CA LYS A 696 -52.02 12.62 3.64
C LYS A 696 -50.96 12.02 4.55
N ILE A 697 -49.76 11.82 4.01
CA ILE A 697 -48.65 11.11 4.66
C ILE A 697 -47.49 12.08 4.89
N THR A 698 -47.13 12.32 6.15
CA THR A 698 -45.90 13.06 6.51
C THR A 698 -44.70 12.12 6.38
N ALA A 699 -44.12 12.04 5.19
CA ALA A 699 -43.16 10.99 4.87
C ALA A 699 -41.74 11.28 5.34
N HIS A 700 -41.24 12.51 5.16
CA HIS A 700 -39.83 12.84 5.39
C HIS A 700 -39.67 14.17 6.13
N GLU A 701 -38.57 14.29 6.90
CA GLU A 701 -38.17 15.56 7.53
C GLU A 701 -37.46 16.44 6.50
N GLY A 702 -38.25 17.15 5.69
CA GLY A 702 -37.79 17.93 4.53
C GLY A 702 -38.17 17.30 3.19
N GLY A 703 -37.79 17.94 2.09
CA GLY A 703 -38.35 17.66 0.77
C GLY A 703 -38.25 16.21 0.30
N CYS A 704 -39.33 15.71 -0.31
CA CYS A 704 -39.39 14.41 -0.95
C CYS A 704 -39.23 14.59 -2.46
N ALA A 705 -38.04 14.27 -2.99
CA ALA A 705 -37.65 14.61 -4.36
C ALA A 705 -38.21 13.66 -5.42
N SER A 706 -38.43 12.39 -5.07
CA SER A 706 -38.92 11.37 -6.00
C SER A 706 -39.80 10.36 -5.26
N ILE A 707 -40.86 9.93 -5.95
CA ILE A 707 -41.83 8.92 -5.51
C ILE A 707 -42.11 7.94 -6.66
N LEU A 708 -42.28 6.66 -6.32
CA LEU A 708 -42.45 5.59 -7.32
C LEU A 708 -43.34 4.47 -6.78
N PHE A 709 -44.22 3.93 -7.62
CA PHE A 709 -44.98 2.72 -7.29
C PHE A 709 -44.19 1.44 -7.62
N GLU A 710 -44.34 0.43 -6.77
CA GLU A 710 -43.86 -0.94 -7.04
C GLU A 710 -44.67 -1.56 -8.20
N TYR A 711 -44.06 -2.38 -9.07
CA TYR A 711 -44.77 -2.93 -10.23
C TYR A 711 -45.82 -3.96 -9.77
N ASN A 712 -47.06 -3.83 -10.26
CA ASN A 712 -48.20 -4.73 -10.00
C ASN A 712 -48.59 -4.88 -8.52
N SER A 713 -48.11 -4.00 -7.62
CA SER A 713 -48.43 -4.01 -6.21
C SER A 713 -49.01 -2.66 -5.76
N GLY A 714 -49.73 -2.68 -4.65
CA GLY A 714 -50.24 -1.48 -3.98
C GLY A 714 -49.23 -0.78 -3.07
N LYS A 715 -47.91 -0.83 -3.33
CA LYS A 715 -46.91 -0.12 -2.52
C LYS A 715 -46.32 1.10 -3.21
N LEU A 716 -46.10 2.15 -2.41
CA LEU A 716 -45.47 3.41 -2.81
C LEU A 716 -44.11 3.54 -2.11
N ILE A 717 -43.11 4.00 -2.84
CA ILE A 717 -41.74 4.20 -2.38
C ILE A 717 -41.42 5.69 -2.47
N SER A 718 -40.85 6.26 -1.40
CA SER A 718 -40.50 7.69 -1.31
C SER A 718 -39.05 7.91 -0.92
N GLY A 719 -38.41 8.91 -1.54
CA GLY A 719 -37.02 9.28 -1.30
C GLY A 719 -36.90 10.69 -0.73
N GLY A 720 -36.31 10.81 0.46
CA GLY A 720 -36.27 12.05 1.22
C GLY A 720 -34.92 12.77 1.25
N GLN A 721 -34.99 14.07 1.56
CA GLN A 721 -33.84 14.86 2.01
C GLN A 721 -33.27 14.39 3.36
N ASP A 722 -34.07 13.68 4.16
CA ASP A 722 -33.63 13.03 5.42
C ASP A 722 -32.61 11.89 5.21
N ARG A 723 -32.32 11.51 3.96
CA ARG A 723 -31.40 10.44 3.51
C ARG A 723 -31.97 9.02 3.73
N SER A 724 -33.26 8.90 3.98
CA SER A 724 -33.97 7.62 4.05
C SER A 724 -34.82 7.38 2.80
N ILE A 725 -35.14 6.11 2.56
CA ILE A 725 -36.17 5.69 1.61
C ILE A 725 -37.24 4.97 2.41
N LYS A 726 -38.51 5.32 2.19
CA LYS A 726 -39.64 4.75 2.93
C LYS A 726 -40.60 4.06 1.98
N MET A 727 -41.13 2.91 2.41
CA MET A 727 -42.11 2.13 1.67
C MET A 727 -43.44 2.18 2.41
N TRP A 728 -44.52 2.52 1.70
CA TRP A 728 -45.86 2.75 2.21
C TRP A 728 -46.85 1.83 1.54
N ASP A 729 -47.82 1.29 2.27
CA ASP A 729 -48.99 0.66 1.66
C ASP A 729 -49.98 1.75 1.21
N THR A 730 -50.37 1.73 -0.06
CA THR A 730 -51.25 2.74 -0.67
C THR A 730 -52.72 2.58 -0.23
N ASN A 731 -53.09 1.42 0.30
CA ASN A 731 -54.43 1.18 0.79
C ASN A 731 -54.64 1.78 2.18
N THR A 732 -53.73 1.50 3.11
CA THR A 732 -53.80 1.97 4.50
C THR A 732 -53.10 3.30 4.76
N GLY A 733 -52.19 3.73 3.89
CA GLY A 733 -51.30 4.88 4.14
C GLY A 733 -50.20 4.59 5.17
N SER A 734 -50.05 3.33 5.62
CA SER A 734 -49.12 2.95 6.68
C SER A 734 -47.70 2.73 6.18
N LEU A 735 -46.72 3.01 7.04
CA LEU A 735 -45.29 2.76 6.78
C LEU A 735 -44.99 1.26 6.92
N SER A 736 -44.58 0.63 5.82
CA SER A 736 -44.19 -0.79 5.78
C SER A 736 -42.73 -0.99 6.16
N HIS A 737 -41.81 -0.24 5.53
CA HIS A 737 -40.37 -0.36 5.77
C HIS A 737 -39.65 0.99 5.62
N THR A 738 -38.55 1.17 6.34
CA THR A 738 -37.60 2.27 6.12
C THR A 738 -36.22 1.70 5.82
N LEU A 739 -35.64 2.12 4.70
CA LEU A 739 -34.32 1.73 4.23
C LEU A 739 -33.31 2.84 4.58
N TYR A 740 -32.26 2.46 5.29
CA TYR A 740 -31.16 3.32 5.68
C TYR A 740 -29.89 2.97 4.89
N GLY A 741 -28.93 3.91 4.84
CA GLY A 741 -27.62 3.69 4.21
C GLY A 741 -27.21 4.77 3.19
N CYS A 742 -28.10 5.68 2.79
CA CYS A 742 -27.72 6.83 1.95
C CYS A 742 -26.84 7.80 2.77
N LEU A 743 -25.73 8.27 2.18
CA LEU A 743 -24.90 9.31 2.82
C LEU A 743 -25.37 10.74 2.50
N GLY A 744 -26.17 10.93 1.45
CA GLY A 744 -26.71 12.22 1.02
C GLY A 744 -28.17 12.09 0.57
N SER A 745 -28.83 13.23 0.39
CA SER A 745 -30.24 13.32 0.01
C SER A 745 -30.56 12.47 -1.21
N VAL A 746 -31.72 11.80 -1.20
CA VAL A 746 -32.22 11.08 -2.38
C VAL A 746 -32.75 12.12 -3.37
N LEU A 747 -32.24 12.10 -4.60
CA LEU A 747 -32.67 12.99 -5.69
C LEU A 747 -33.57 12.28 -6.69
N ASP A 748 -33.38 10.98 -6.90
CA ASP A 748 -34.23 10.16 -7.76
C ASP A 748 -34.26 8.70 -7.32
N LEU A 749 -35.31 7.98 -7.73
CA LEU A 749 -35.58 6.58 -7.38
C LEU A 749 -36.00 5.77 -8.61
N SER A 750 -35.53 4.52 -8.68
CA SER A 750 -36.03 3.52 -9.61
C SER A 750 -36.10 2.15 -8.95
N ILE A 751 -37.00 1.28 -9.41
CA ILE A 751 -37.11 -0.11 -8.97
C ILE A 751 -36.94 -1.06 -10.16
N THR A 752 -36.37 -2.24 -9.93
CA THR A 752 -36.30 -3.32 -10.91
C THR A 752 -37.68 -3.91 -11.20
N HIS A 753 -37.92 -4.42 -12.41
CA HIS A 753 -39.23 -4.97 -12.80
C HIS A 753 -39.65 -6.22 -12.01
N ASP A 754 -38.70 -6.90 -11.35
CA ASP A 754 -38.95 -8.03 -10.44
C ASP A 754 -39.27 -7.59 -9.00
N ASN A 755 -39.33 -6.28 -8.76
CA ASN A 755 -39.49 -5.64 -7.45
C ASN A 755 -38.44 -6.02 -6.38
N ARG A 756 -37.35 -6.71 -6.74
CA ARG A 756 -36.36 -7.17 -5.75
C ARG A 756 -35.36 -6.11 -5.34
N SER A 757 -35.08 -5.13 -6.20
CA SER A 757 -34.05 -4.12 -5.95
C SER A 757 -34.55 -2.70 -6.14
N ILE A 758 -34.40 -1.86 -5.11
CA ILE A 758 -34.62 -0.42 -5.17
C ILE A 758 -33.28 0.27 -5.38
N ILE A 759 -33.25 1.28 -6.24
CA ILE A 759 -32.06 2.06 -6.58
C ILE A 759 -32.33 3.54 -6.31
N ALA A 760 -31.41 4.21 -5.61
CA ALA A 760 -31.49 5.65 -5.38
C ALA A 760 -30.29 6.39 -5.93
N ALA A 761 -30.56 7.48 -6.64
CA ALA A 761 -29.58 8.50 -6.99
C ALA A 761 -29.40 9.44 -5.79
N SER A 762 -28.17 9.59 -5.29
CA SER A 762 -27.88 10.41 -4.12
C SER A 762 -27.08 11.67 -4.47
N SER A 763 -27.33 12.74 -3.71
CA SER A 763 -26.50 13.94 -3.68
C SER A 763 -25.07 13.70 -3.16
N SER A 764 -24.75 12.49 -2.69
CA SER A 764 -23.41 12.07 -2.26
C SER A 764 -22.51 11.52 -3.39
N ASN A 765 -22.93 11.69 -4.65
CA ASN A 765 -22.22 11.32 -5.89
C ASN A 765 -22.17 9.80 -6.17
N ASN A 766 -22.93 9.02 -5.39
CA ASN A 766 -23.06 7.57 -5.53
C ASN A 766 -24.52 7.21 -5.85
N LEU A 767 -24.71 6.00 -6.41
CA LEU A 767 -26.01 5.33 -6.31
C LEU A 767 -25.92 4.19 -5.29
N TYR A 768 -27.05 3.92 -4.66
CA TYR A 768 -27.22 2.85 -3.70
C TYR A 768 -28.31 1.92 -4.19
N VAL A 769 -28.08 0.61 -4.06
CA VAL A 769 -29.03 -0.45 -4.42
C VAL A 769 -29.35 -1.24 -3.15
N TRP A 770 -30.61 -1.31 -2.76
CA TRP A 770 -31.11 -2.16 -1.67
C TRP A 770 -31.83 -3.37 -2.22
N ASP A 771 -31.71 -4.49 -1.52
CA ASP A 771 -32.62 -5.63 -1.68
C ASP A 771 -33.88 -5.37 -0.83
N VAL A 772 -35.06 -5.38 -1.47
CA VAL A 772 -36.35 -5.11 -0.83
C VAL A 772 -36.69 -6.13 0.25
N THR A 773 -36.26 -7.39 0.08
CA THR A 773 -36.61 -8.48 1.00
C THR A 773 -35.81 -8.43 2.31
N THR A 774 -34.56 -7.97 2.25
CA THR A 774 -33.65 -7.91 3.42
C THR A 774 -33.50 -6.51 3.99
N GLY A 775 -33.89 -5.48 3.25
CA GLY A 775 -33.69 -4.07 3.59
C GLY A 775 -32.21 -3.62 3.59
N ARG A 776 -31.27 -4.47 3.17
CA ARG A 776 -29.83 -4.19 3.19
C ARG A 776 -29.34 -3.60 1.87
N VAL A 777 -28.35 -2.72 1.95
CA VAL A 777 -27.61 -2.24 0.76
C VAL A 777 -26.86 -3.42 0.14
N ARG A 778 -27.26 -3.79 -1.08
CA ARG A 778 -26.66 -4.85 -1.89
C ARG A 778 -25.44 -4.34 -2.67
N HIS A 779 -25.55 -3.17 -3.29
CA HIS A 779 -24.47 -2.53 -4.03
C HIS A 779 -24.42 -1.03 -3.75
N THR A 780 -23.21 -0.45 -3.77
CA THR A 780 -22.99 1.00 -3.82
C THR A 780 -22.21 1.31 -5.09
N PHE A 781 -22.87 1.88 -6.09
CA PHE A 781 -22.25 2.26 -7.36
C PHE A 781 -21.50 3.58 -7.18
N THR A 782 -20.18 3.45 -7.06
CA THR A 782 -19.25 4.57 -6.97
C THR A 782 -18.64 4.81 -8.34
N GLY A 783 -18.72 6.04 -8.85
CA GLY A 783 -18.18 6.34 -10.19
C GLY A 783 -18.61 7.66 -10.81
N HIS A 784 -19.66 8.32 -10.33
CA HIS A 784 -19.92 9.73 -10.62
C HIS A 784 -19.04 10.66 -9.76
N ALA A 785 -18.70 11.82 -10.31
CA ALA A 785 -17.82 12.80 -9.67
C ALA A 785 -18.61 13.90 -8.92
N ASP A 786 -19.85 14.14 -9.31
CA ASP A 786 -20.79 15.10 -8.70
C ASP A 786 -22.14 14.41 -8.42
N LYS A 787 -23.09 15.12 -7.82
CA LYS A 787 -24.43 14.64 -7.44
C LYS A 787 -25.12 13.90 -8.60
N VAL A 788 -25.68 12.73 -8.29
CA VAL A 788 -26.46 11.94 -9.25
C VAL A 788 -27.89 12.46 -9.24
N CYS A 789 -28.35 13.00 -10.37
CA CYS A 789 -29.63 13.71 -10.48
C CYS A 789 -30.76 12.84 -11.03
N ALA A 790 -30.46 11.74 -11.72
CA ALA A 790 -31.46 10.80 -12.21
C ALA A 790 -30.95 9.36 -12.27
N VAL A 791 -31.87 8.40 -12.15
CA VAL A 791 -31.62 6.96 -12.31
C VAL A 791 -32.86 6.28 -12.91
N ASP A 792 -32.65 5.30 -13.78
CA ASP A 792 -33.70 4.40 -14.28
C ASP A 792 -33.14 2.99 -14.49
N VAL A 793 -34.03 2.02 -14.65
CA VAL A 793 -33.74 0.60 -14.89
C VAL A 793 -34.47 0.15 -16.16
N SER A 794 -33.80 -0.67 -16.97
CA SER A 794 -34.39 -1.25 -18.17
C SER A 794 -35.65 -2.06 -17.83
N LYS A 795 -36.76 -1.79 -18.53
CA LYS A 795 -38.02 -2.50 -18.30
C LYS A 795 -37.92 -3.97 -18.75
N ILE A 796 -37.14 -4.26 -19.80
CA ILE A 796 -36.89 -5.64 -20.28
C ILE A 796 -35.91 -6.41 -19.40
N SER A 797 -34.88 -5.76 -18.82
CA SER A 797 -33.80 -6.46 -18.12
C SER A 797 -33.48 -5.88 -16.75
N THR A 798 -33.59 -6.71 -15.69
CA THR A 798 -33.10 -6.37 -14.35
C THR A 798 -31.58 -6.19 -14.26
N ARG A 799 -30.82 -6.39 -15.35
CA ARG A 799 -29.37 -6.29 -15.36
C ARG A 799 -28.87 -4.86 -15.60
N HIS A 800 -29.57 -4.06 -16.39
CA HIS A 800 -29.06 -2.78 -16.88
C HIS A 800 -29.71 -1.58 -16.18
N VAL A 801 -28.85 -0.76 -15.58
CA VAL A 801 -29.22 0.48 -14.87
C VAL A 801 -28.48 1.64 -15.49
N VAL A 802 -29.14 2.78 -15.61
CA VAL A 802 -28.54 4.00 -16.13
C VAL A 802 -28.69 5.11 -15.11
N SER A 803 -27.63 5.88 -14.92
CA SER A 803 -27.61 7.05 -14.05
C SER A 803 -27.01 8.25 -14.75
N ALA A 804 -27.52 9.44 -14.43
CA ALA A 804 -26.98 10.72 -14.89
C ALA A 804 -26.59 11.59 -13.69
N ALA A 805 -25.47 12.29 -13.82
CA ALA A 805 -24.99 13.20 -12.79
C ALA A 805 -24.61 14.57 -13.35
N TYR A 806 -24.45 15.52 -12.43
CA TYR A 806 -23.99 16.88 -12.72
C TYR A 806 -22.52 16.95 -13.21
N ASP A 807 -21.81 15.81 -13.19
CA ASP A 807 -20.46 15.65 -13.76
C ASP A 807 -20.43 15.60 -15.29
N ARG A 808 -21.59 15.74 -15.95
CA ARG A 808 -21.79 15.63 -17.41
C ARG A 808 -21.52 14.24 -17.98
N THR A 809 -21.76 13.21 -17.18
CA THR A 809 -21.73 11.82 -17.63
C THR A 809 -23.06 11.11 -17.38
N ILE A 810 -23.39 10.21 -18.30
CA ILE A 810 -24.35 9.14 -18.12
C ILE A 810 -23.54 7.85 -17.97
N LYS A 811 -23.89 7.02 -16.99
CA LYS A 811 -23.22 5.74 -16.73
C LYS A 811 -24.20 4.60 -16.82
N VAL A 812 -23.80 3.58 -17.56
CA VAL A 812 -24.48 2.28 -17.63
C VAL A 812 -23.81 1.37 -16.61
N TRP A 813 -24.61 0.67 -15.81
CA TRP A 813 -24.18 -0.26 -14.77
C TRP A 813 -24.77 -1.64 -15.01
N ASP A 814 -24.04 -2.66 -14.57
CA ASP A 814 -24.47 -4.05 -14.53
C ASP A 814 -24.81 -4.44 -13.09
N LEU A 815 -26.10 -4.61 -12.78
CA LEU A 815 -26.60 -4.96 -11.45
C LEU A 815 -26.12 -6.32 -10.94
N GLN A 816 -25.77 -7.26 -11.83
CA GLN A 816 -25.26 -8.57 -11.42
C GLN A 816 -23.78 -8.49 -11.05
N LYS A 817 -23.01 -7.70 -11.81
CA LYS A 817 -21.54 -7.60 -11.64
C LYS A 817 -21.09 -6.46 -10.72
N GLY A 818 -21.97 -5.50 -10.46
CA GLY A 818 -21.71 -4.38 -9.54
C GLY A 818 -20.83 -3.26 -10.10
N PHE A 819 -20.54 -3.24 -11.40
CA PHE A 819 -19.63 -2.26 -12.01
C PHE A 819 -20.23 -1.48 -13.18
N CYS A 820 -19.63 -0.33 -13.49
CA CYS A 820 -19.98 0.49 -14.65
C CYS A 820 -19.46 -0.19 -15.94
N THR A 821 -20.36 -0.48 -16.87
CA THR A 821 -20.03 -1.10 -18.16
C THR A 821 -19.67 -0.08 -19.23
N ASN A 822 -20.37 1.07 -19.24
CA ASN A 822 -20.19 2.11 -20.24
C ASN A 822 -20.34 3.51 -19.61
N THR A 823 -19.59 4.49 -20.10
CA THR A 823 -19.66 5.89 -19.67
C THR A 823 -19.78 6.79 -20.89
N ILE A 824 -20.93 7.45 -20.99
CA ILE A 824 -21.28 8.40 -22.04
C ILE A 824 -20.98 9.81 -21.50
N ILE A 825 -20.25 10.62 -22.27
CA ILE A 825 -19.84 11.98 -21.88
C ILE A 825 -20.47 12.99 -22.85
N PHE A 826 -20.95 14.11 -22.33
CA PHE A 826 -21.61 15.15 -23.13
C PHE A 826 -21.31 16.56 -22.60
N HIS A 827 -21.76 17.58 -23.32
CA HIS A 827 -21.37 18.97 -23.05
C HIS A 827 -22.25 19.71 -22.04
N SER A 828 -23.54 19.33 -21.91
CA SER A 828 -24.56 19.99 -21.08
C SER A 828 -25.14 19.06 -20.02
N ASN A 829 -25.31 19.53 -18.77
CA ASN A 829 -25.75 18.67 -17.66
C ASN A 829 -27.11 17.99 -17.95
N CYS A 830 -27.25 16.73 -17.55
CA CYS A 830 -28.48 15.94 -17.71
C CYS A 830 -29.27 15.95 -16.39
N ASN A 831 -30.53 16.39 -16.42
CA ASN A 831 -31.40 16.46 -15.23
C ASN A 831 -32.27 15.21 -15.05
N SER A 832 -32.66 14.56 -16.15
CA SER A 832 -33.55 13.40 -16.16
C SER A 832 -33.17 12.44 -17.27
N LEU A 833 -33.38 11.15 -17.05
CA LEU A 833 -33.14 10.10 -18.03
C LEU A 833 -34.27 9.06 -17.98
N CYS A 834 -34.47 8.33 -19.06
CA CYS A 834 -35.36 7.17 -19.10
C CYS A 834 -34.87 6.15 -20.13
N PHE A 835 -35.09 4.86 -19.89
CA PHE A 835 -34.93 3.82 -20.90
C PHE A 835 -36.08 3.85 -21.92
N SER A 836 -35.76 3.61 -23.19
CA SER A 836 -36.75 3.13 -24.15
C SER A 836 -37.25 1.73 -23.77
N MET A 837 -38.47 1.39 -24.20
CA MET A 837 -39.02 0.06 -24.00
C MET A 837 -38.25 -1.03 -24.74
N ASP A 838 -37.46 -0.70 -25.76
CA ASP A 838 -36.54 -1.64 -26.43
C ASP A 838 -35.39 -2.12 -25.53
N GLY A 839 -35.11 -1.42 -24.42
CA GLY A 839 -33.99 -1.70 -23.51
C GLY A 839 -32.59 -1.52 -24.12
N GLN A 840 -32.48 -0.97 -25.34
CA GLN A 840 -31.25 -0.69 -26.10
C GLN A 840 -30.94 0.81 -26.19
N THR A 841 -31.94 1.68 -26.11
CA THR A 841 -31.78 3.14 -26.21
C THR A 841 -32.09 3.88 -24.90
N ILE A 842 -31.33 4.95 -24.64
CA ILE A 842 -31.50 5.85 -23.48
C ILE A 842 -31.97 7.22 -23.97
N CYS A 843 -33.07 7.70 -23.42
CA CYS A 843 -33.53 9.09 -23.54
C CYS A 843 -32.92 9.93 -22.42
N SER A 844 -32.36 11.09 -22.75
CA SER A 844 -31.71 11.99 -21.77
C SER A 844 -32.11 13.44 -21.99
N GLY A 845 -32.42 14.14 -20.88
CA GLY A 845 -32.97 15.49 -20.88
C GLY A 845 -32.00 16.48 -20.25
N HIS A 846 -31.55 17.44 -21.05
CA HIS A 846 -30.43 18.28 -20.70
C HIS A 846 -30.84 19.72 -20.32
N VAL A 847 -29.92 20.41 -19.64
CA VAL A 847 -30.08 21.81 -19.20
C VAL A 847 -30.10 22.81 -20.37
N ASP A 848 -29.64 22.39 -21.55
CA ASP A 848 -29.70 23.19 -22.79
C ASP A 848 -31.06 23.15 -23.50
N GLY A 849 -32.03 22.35 -23.00
CA GLY A 849 -33.35 22.17 -23.62
C GLY A 849 -33.43 21.02 -24.63
N ASN A 850 -32.30 20.34 -24.89
CA ASN A 850 -32.25 19.25 -25.88
C ASN A 850 -32.51 17.89 -25.23
N LEU A 851 -33.22 17.05 -25.97
CA LEU A 851 -33.30 15.61 -25.76
C LEU A 851 -32.23 14.92 -26.60
N ARG A 852 -31.52 13.98 -25.99
CA ARG A 852 -30.51 13.16 -26.68
C ARG A 852 -30.80 11.69 -26.49
N LEU A 853 -30.80 10.96 -27.61
CA LEU A 853 -30.99 9.51 -27.67
C LEU A 853 -29.64 8.82 -27.84
N TRP A 854 -29.34 7.86 -26.97
CA TRP A 854 -28.05 7.15 -26.96
C TRP A 854 -28.25 5.65 -27.10
N ASP A 855 -27.38 4.99 -27.87
CA ASP A 855 -27.25 3.52 -27.84
C ASP A 855 -26.43 3.09 -26.61
N ILE A 856 -26.99 2.16 -25.84
CA ILE A 856 -26.36 1.59 -24.64
C ILE A 856 -25.07 0.82 -24.99
N GLN A 857 -25.08 0.08 -26.10
CA GLN A 857 -23.97 -0.83 -26.45
C GLN A 857 -22.75 -0.05 -26.91
N THR A 858 -22.91 0.87 -27.87
CA THR A 858 -21.79 1.66 -28.40
C THR A 858 -21.51 2.94 -27.61
N GLY A 859 -22.45 3.42 -26.80
CA GLY A 859 -22.36 4.71 -26.10
C GLY A 859 -22.43 5.93 -27.03
N LYS A 860 -22.84 5.74 -28.29
CA LYS A 860 -22.92 6.81 -29.30
C LYS A 860 -24.26 7.52 -29.25
N LEU A 861 -24.24 8.80 -29.62
CA LEU A 861 -25.42 9.59 -29.89
C LEU A 861 -26.09 9.07 -31.17
N LEU A 862 -27.37 8.73 -31.08
CA LEU A 862 -28.22 8.33 -32.21
C LEU A 862 -28.93 9.54 -32.82
N SER A 863 -29.52 10.38 -31.97
CA SER A 863 -30.21 11.60 -32.39
C SER A 863 -30.22 12.64 -31.27
N GLU A 864 -30.34 13.91 -31.66
CA GLU A 864 -30.46 15.06 -30.79
C GLU A 864 -31.61 15.94 -31.29
N VAL A 865 -32.58 16.24 -30.42
CA VAL A 865 -33.77 17.03 -30.77
C VAL A 865 -33.96 18.15 -29.75
N ALA A 866 -34.17 19.37 -30.22
CA ALA A 866 -34.51 20.51 -29.38
C ALA A 866 -35.99 20.42 -28.97
N ALA A 867 -36.26 20.02 -27.73
CA ALA A 867 -37.62 19.80 -27.24
C ALA A 867 -38.16 20.97 -26.43
N HIS A 868 -37.30 21.71 -25.73
CA HIS A 868 -37.67 22.84 -24.89
C HIS A 868 -36.78 24.06 -25.16
N SER A 869 -37.32 25.24 -24.89
CA SER A 869 -36.58 26.52 -24.99
C SER A 869 -35.69 26.80 -23.77
N LEU A 870 -35.92 26.06 -22.68
CA LEU A 870 -35.20 26.11 -21.41
C LEU A 870 -34.91 24.69 -20.92
N ALA A 871 -34.12 24.57 -19.85
CA ALA A 871 -33.72 23.29 -19.26
C ALA A 871 -34.87 22.28 -19.09
N VAL A 872 -34.68 21.06 -19.59
CA VAL A 872 -35.56 19.91 -19.34
C VAL A 872 -35.46 19.52 -17.86
N THR A 873 -36.60 19.30 -17.19
CA THR A 873 -36.67 18.93 -15.77
C THR A 873 -37.02 17.47 -15.54
N SER A 874 -37.83 16.88 -16.41
CA SER A 874 -38.21 15.47 -16.33
C SER A 874 -38.49 14.83 -17.67
N ILE A 875 -38.26 13.52 -17.73
CA ILE A 875 -38.59 12.61 -18.82
C ILE A 875 -39.37 11.42 -18.21
N SER A 876 -40.45 10.99 -18.86
CA SER A 876 -41.22 9.80 -18.51
C SER A 876 -41.70 9.11 -19.79
N ALA A 877 -41.38 7.83 -19.96
CA ALA A 877 -41.83 7.05 -21.13
C ALA A 877 -43.25 6.47 -20.91
N SER A 878 -44.04 6.42 -21.99
CA SER A 878 -45.34 5.75 -22.06
C SER A 878 -45.23 4.24 -21.86
N ARG A 879 -46.34 3.58 -21.49
CA ARG A 879 -46.32 2.12 -21.29
C ARG A 879 -46.26 1.35 -22.61
N ASN A 880 -46.75 1.92 -23.70
CA ASN A 880 -46.56 1.36 -25.05
C ASN A 880 -45.15 1.64 -25.65
N GLY A 881 -44.36 2.52 -25.04
CA GLY A 881 -43.01 2.90 -25.50
C GLY A 881 -42.95 3.77 -26.77
N SER A 882 -44.08 4.15 -27.37
CA SER A 882 -44.09 5.04 -28.54
C SER A 882 -43.89 6.50 -28.17
N VAL A 883 -44.38 6.96 -27.02
CA VAL A 883 -44.38 8.38 -26.62
C VAL A 883 -43.54 8.59 -25.38
N VAL A 884 -42.77 9.68 -25.35
CA VAL A 884 -42.03 10.15 -24.19
C VAL A 884 -42.54 11.52 -23.79
N LEU A 885 -43.06 11.61 -22.57
CA LEU A 885 -43.42 12.87 -21.94
C LEU A 885 -42.14 13.58 -21.48
N THR A 886 -42.01 14.84 -21.87
CA THR A 886 -40.91 15.72 -21.49
C THR A 886 -41.45 17.01 -20.88
N SER A 887 -40.73 17.59 -19.93
CA SER A 887 -41.17 18.77 -19.18
C SER A 887 -40.02 19.75 -19.05
N GLY A 888 -40.28 21.04 -19.29
CA GLY A 888 -39.24 22.06 -19.31
C GLY A 888 -39.50 23.23 -18.38
N ARG A 889 -38.45 23.97 -18.05
CA ARG A 889 -38.53 25.24 -17.29
C ARG A 889 -39.28 26.37 -18.00
N ASP A 890 -39.68 26.16 -19.26
CA ASP A 890 -40.60 27.02 -20.01
C ASP A 890 -42.08 26.79 -19.65
N ASN A 891 -42.37 25.85 -18.75
CA ASN A 891 -43.72 25.47 -18.30
C ASN A 891 -44.57 24.82 -19.41
N LEU A 892 -43.88 24.18 -20.35
CA LEU A 892 -44.46 23.31 -21.36
C LEU A 892 -44.25 21.84 -20.94
N HIS A 893 -45.21 21.00 -21.29
CA HIS A 893 -45.07 19.55 -21.26
C HIS A 893 -45.25 19.01 -22.68
N ASN A 894 -44.18 18.49 -23.27
CA ASN A 894 -44.14 18.05 -24.66
C ASN A 894 -44.18 16.53 -24.76
N LEU A 895 -45.08 16.01 -25.58
CA LEU A 895 -45.19 14.60 -25.95
C LEU A 895 -44.36 14.38 -27.20
N PHE A 896 -43.38 13.49 -27.11
CA PHE A 896 -42.40 13.21 -28.15
C PHE A 896 -42.55 11.78 -28.64
N ASP A 897 -42.82 11.55 -29.92
CA ASP A 897 -42.87 10.19 -30.47
C ASP A 897 -41.45 9.70 -30.78
N MET A 898 -41.08 8.58 -30.18
CA MET A 898 -39.79 7.92 -30.31
C MET A 898 -39.52 7.37 -31.72
N ARG A 899 -40.57 7.14 -32.52
CA ARG A 899 -40.45 6.61 -33.88
C ARG A 899 -40.23 7.70 -34.93
N SER A 900 -40.99 8.80 -34.86
CA SER A 900 -40.81 9.96 -35.75
C SER A 900 -39.69 10.91 -35.32
N LEU A 901 -39.36 10.93 -34.02
CA LEU A 901 -38.47 11.90 -33.39
C LEU A 901 -39.00 13.35 -33.45
N GLU A 902 -40.33 13.50 -33.45
CA GLU A 902 -41.03 14.79 -33.48
C GLU A 902 -41.90 14.99 -32.23
N VAL A 903 -42.25 16.25 -31.94
CA VAL A 903 -43.18 16.62 -30.86
C VAL A 903 -44.61 16.49 -31.37
N CYS A 904 -45.34 15.47 -30.92
CA CYS A 904 -46.72 15.21 -31.31
C CYS A 904 -47.74 16.15 -30.64
N GLY A 905 -47.40 16.72 -29.48
CA GLY A 905 -48.29 17.62 -28.75
C GLY A 905 -47.59 18.42 -27.66
N THR A 906 -48.07 19.63 -27.42
CA THR A 906 -47.58 20.54 -26.38
C THR A 906 -48.71 20.93 -25.45
N LEU A 907 -48.62 20.48 -24.19
CA LEU A 907 -49.56 20.82 -23.13
C LEU A 907 -49.05 22.04 -22.37
N ARG A 908 -49.92 23.02 -22.16
CA ARG A 908 -49.62 24.27 -21.44
C ARG A 908 -50.82 24.72 -20.61
N ALA A 909 -50.56 25.32 -19.46
CA ALA A 909 -51.59 25.99 -18.66
C ALA A 909 -51.10 27.39 -18.23
N THR A 910 -52.02 28.32 -18.05
CA THR A 910 -51.70 29.71 -17.63
C THR A 910 -51.28 29.82 -16.16
N GLY A 911 -51.72 28.88 -15.32
CA GLY A 911 -51.37 28.80 -13.89
C GLY A 911 -50.20 27.86 -13.56
N ASN A 912 -49.94 26.85 -14.39
CA ASN A 912 -48.90 25.85 -14.12
C ASN A 912 -47.51 26.49 -14.16
N ARG A 913 -46.74 26.31 -13.08
CA ARG A 913 -45.33 26.69 -13.04
C ARG A 913 -44.47 25.56 -12.52
N VAL A 914 -43.48 25.16 -13.29
CA VAL A 914 -42.54 24.10 -12.96
C VAL A 914 -41.73 24.48 -11.70
N ALA A 915 -41.96 23.74 -10.60
CA ALA A 915 -41.51 24.10 -9.25
C ALA A 915 -39.98 24.07 -9.04
N SER A 916 -39.27 23.24 -9.81
CA SER A 916 -37.84 22.95 -9.58
C SER A 916 -37.13 22.62 -10.90
N ASN A 917 -35.79 22.46 -10.87
CA ASN A 917 -35.06 21.85 -12.00
C ASN A 917 -35.22 20.32 -12.04
N TRP A 918 -35.77 19.72 -10.97
CA TRP A 918 -35.93 18.28 -10.80
C TRP A 918 -37.39 17.88 -10.59
N SER A 919 -38.35 18.75 -10.92
CA SER A 919 -39.75 18.40 -10.78
C SER A 919 -40.15 17.33 -11.78
N ARG A 920 -40.71 16.22 -11.30
CA ARG A 920 -41.07 15.05 -12.12
C ARG A 920 -42.57 15.01 -12.42
N SER A 921 -42.90 15.09 -13.71
CA SER A 921 -44.22 14.81 -14.27
C SER A 921 -44.34 13.33 -14.64
N CYS A 922 -45.56 12.78 -14.68
CA CYS A 922 -45.82 11.40 -15.09
C CYS A 922 -46.96 11.32 -16.13
N ILE A 923 -46.89 10.31 -17.00
CA ILE A 923 -47.98 9.87 -17.87
C ILE A 923 -48.81 8.78 -17.16
N SER A 924 -50.10 8.66 -17.48
CA SER A 924 -50.95 7.58 -16.98
C SER A 924 -50.66 6.25 -17.71
N PRO A 925 -50.91 5.07 -17.10
CA PRO A 925 -50.56 3.78 -17.70
C PRO A 925 -51.31 3.40 -18.99
N ASP A 926 -52.44 4.07 -19.24
CA ASP A 926 -53.28 3.97 -20.45
C ASP A 926 -52.94 5.07 -21.49
N ASP A 927 -51.89 5.86 -21.25
CA ASP A 927 -51.38 6.92 -22.13
C ASP A 927 -52.43 7.98 -22.53
N ASN A 928 -53.53 8.11 -21.76
CA ASN A 928 -54.62 9.06 -21.97
C ASN A 928 -54.44 10.39 -21.22
N TYR A 929 -53.70 10.39 -20.10
CA TYR A 929 -53.56 11.54 -19.20
C TYR A 929 -52.11 11.84 -18.83
N VAL A 930 -51.83 13.10 -18.54
CA VAL A 930 -50.56 13.57 -17.95
C VAL A 930 -50.85 14.23 -16.61
N ALA A 931 -50.06 13.94 -15.58
CA ALA A 931 -50.07 14.68 -14.31
C ALA A 931 -48.72 15.38 -14.06
N ALA A 932 -48.79 16.67 -13.69
CA ALA A 932 -47.61 17.44 -13.31
C ALA A 932 -47.91 18.36 -12.11
N GLY A 933 -46.88 18.54 -11.28
CA GLY A 933 -46.91 19.39 -10.10
C GLY A 933 -46.49 20.83 -10.40
N SER A 934 -47.23 21.78 -9.84
CA SER A 934 -47.01 23.22 -9.97
C SER A 934 -46.42 23.84 -8.70
N ALA A 935 -45.75 24.99 -8.87
CA ALA A 935 -45.14 25.78 -7.81
C ALA A 935 -46.16 26.40 -6.84
N ASP A 936 -47.43 26.52 -7.23
CA ASP A 936 -48.54 26.99 -6.38
C ASP A 936 -49.10 25.90 -5.44
N GLY A 937 -48.53 24.68 -5.47
CA GLY A 937 -49.04 23.53 -4.70
C GLY A 937 -50.17 22.77 -5.41
N SER A 938 -50.55 23.16 -6.63
CA SER A 938 -51.53 22.40 -7.40
C SER A 938 -50.90 21.24 -8.19
N VAL A 939 -51.66 20.17 -8.38
CA VAL A 939 -51.37 19.12 -9.36
C VAL A 939 -52.38 19.24 -10.48
N HIS A 940 -51.91 19.48 -11.70
CA HIS A 940 -52.74 19.58 -12.88
C HIS A 940 -52.75 18.23 -13.61
N ILE A 941 -53.91 17.87 -14.17
CA ILE A 941 -54.10 16.66 -14.95
C ILE A 941 -54.67 17.04 -16.32
N TRP A 942 -53.95 16.75 -17.39
CA TRP A 942 -54.34 17.01 -18.77
C TRP A 942 -54.84 15.74 -19.45
N SER A 943 -55.76 15.88 -20.40
CA SER A 943 -56.05 14.85 -21.40
C SER A 943 -55.10 14.99 -22.58
N ILE A 944 -54.50 13.88 -23.00
CA ILE A 944 -53.60 13.83 -24.17
C ILE A 944 -54.38 14.01 -25.47
N SER A 945 -55.60 13.49 -25.57
CA SER A 945 -56.43 13.58 -26.78
C SER A 945 -57.09 14.95 -26.98
N GLN A 946 -57.36 15.69 -25.89
CA GLN A 946 -57.98 17.02 -25.94
C GLN A 946 -56.96 18.16 -25.83
N GLY A 947 -55.81 17.93 -25.19
CA GLY A 947 -54.79 18.96 -24.90
C GLY A 947 -55.10 19.83 -23.67
N ASP A 948 -56.33 19.76 -23.16
CA ASP A 948 -56.84 20.59 -22.07
C ASP A 948 -56.69 19.96 -20.67
N ILE A 949 -56.80 20.80 -19.63
CA ILE A 949 -56.82 20.38 -18.22
C ILE A 949 -58.19 19.80 -17.88
N VAL A 950 -58.20 18.54 -17.44
CA VAL A 950 -59.41 17.82 -16.99
C VAL A 950 -59.64 18.00 -15.49
N SER A 951 -58.57 18.02 -14.69
CA SER A 951 -58.64 18.16 -13.23
C SER A 951 -57.49 19.00 -12.69
N THR A 952 -57.73 19.71 -11.59
CA THR A 952 -56.70 20.45 -10.84
C THR A 952 -56.92 20.25 -9.35
N LEU A 953 -55.96 19.59 -8.72
CA LEU A 953 -55.99 19.18 -7.33
C LEU A 953 -55.20 20.18 -6.48
N LYS A 954 -55.77 20.73 -5.41
CA LYS A 954 -55.18 21.84 -4.63
C LYS A 954 -55.16 21.57 -3.11
N GLU A 955 -54.42 20.54 -2.69
CA GLU A 955 -54.27 20.19 -1.26
C GLU A 955 -52.85 20.41 -0.70
N HIS A 956 -51.82 20.56 -1.55
CA HIS A 956 -50.46 20.83 -1.06
C HIS A 956 -50.32 22.30 -0.67
N THR A 957 -49.68 22.54 0.47
CA THR A 957 -49.36 23.89 0.96
C THR A 957 -48.01 24.41 0.44
N ALA A 958 -47.26 23.59 -0.28
CA ALA A 958 -45.92 23.86 -0.77
C ALA A 958 -45.75 23.37 -2.23
N PRO A 959 -44.72 23.85 -2.95
CA PRO A 959 -44.47 23.44 -4.34
C PRO A 959 -44.37 21.91 -4.48
N VAL A 960 -45.11 21.36 -5.45
CA VAL A 960 -45.09 19.92 -5.74
C VAL A 960 -43.81 19.58 -6.52
N LEU A 961 -43.09 18.56 -6.07
CA LEU A 961 -41.81 18.15 -6.64
C LEU A 961 -41.92 16.89 -7.52
N CYS A 962 -42.79 15.94 -7.19
CA CYS A 962 -42.90 14.72 -7.99
C CYS A 962 -44.35 14.25 -8.03
N CYS A 963 -44.80 13.85 -9.21
CA CYS A 963 -46.02 13.09 -9.44
C CYS A 963 -45.65 11.71 -9.98
N SER A 964 -46.38 10.68 -9.55
CA SER A 964 -46.20 9.30 -10.01
C SER A 964 -47.56 8.63 -10.10
N TRP A 965 -47.83 7.88 -11.17
CA TRP A 965 -49.08 7.15 -11.35
C TRP A 965 -48.86 5.66 -11.08
N SER A 966 -49.77 5.03 -10.33
CA SER A 966 -49.75 3.58 -10.15
C SER A 966 -49.88 2.85 -11.48
N GLY A 967 -49.08 1.80 -11.70
CA GLY A 967 -49.13 0.98 -12.90
C GLY A 967 -50.45 0.23 -13.14
N LEU A 968 -51.37 0.26 -12.17
CA LEU A 968 -52.72 -0.30 -12.23
C LEU A 968 -53.81 0.76 -12.55
N GLY A 969 -53.41 1.96 -12.98
CA GLY A 969 -54.33 3.08 -13.28
C GLY A 969 -54.84 3.84 -12.04
N LYS A 970 -54.76 3.27 -10.83
CA LYS A 970 -55.04 3.93 -9.54
C LYS A 970 -54.12 3.39 -8.43
N PRO A 971 -53.77 4.18 -7.39
CA PRO A 971 -53.98 5.62 -7.23
C PRO A 971 -52.91 6.47 -7.95
N LEU A 972 -53.10 7.79 -8.01
CA LEU A 972 -52.04 8.77 -8.31
C LEU A 972 -51.37 9.17 -6.99
N ALA A 973 -50.06 9.40 -6.97
CA ALA A 973 -49.34 9.96 -5.82
C ALA A 973 -48.59 11.24 -6.21
N SER A 974 -48.43 12.14 -5.25
CA SER A 974 -47.70 13.39 -5.41
C SER A 974 -46.96 13.81 -4.13
N SER A 975 -45.77 14.36 -4.24
CA SER A 975 -44.94 14.81 -3.10
C SER A 975 -44.59 16.30 -3.17
N ASP A 976 -44.52 16.96 -2.02
CA ASP A 976 -44.14 18.37 -1.90
C ASP A 976 -42.70 18.59 -1.40
N LYS A 977 -42.32 19.87 -1.42
CA LYS A 977 -41.03 20.37 -0.89
C LYS A 977 -40.90 20.25 0.64
N ASN A 978 -41.98 20.01 1.38
CA ASN A 978 -41.96 19.84 2.84
C ASN A 978 -41.81 18.37 3.27
N GLY A 979 -41.93 17.41 2.34
CA GLY A 979 -41.86 15.97 2.64
C GLY A 979 -43.21 15.32 2.86
N ILE A 980 -44.30 16.00 2.52
CA ILE A 980 -45.66 15.47 2.57
C ILE A 980 -45.99 14.79 1.24
N ILE A 981 -46.62 13.63 1.33
CA ILE A 981 -47.11 12.86 0.19
C ILE A 981 -48.63 12.78 0.28
N TYR A 982 -49.30 13.07 -0.83
CA TYR A 982 -50.73 12.92 -0.99
C TYR A 982 -50.99 11.82 -2.01
N THR A 983 -51.88 10.88 -1.68
CA THR A 983 -52.40 9.87 -2.60
C THR A 983 -53.83 10.21 -3.01
N TRP A 984 -54.13 10.06 -4.29
CA TRP A 984 -55.37 10.50 -4.93
C TRP A 984 -56.07 9.34 -5.61
N THR A 985 -57.41 9.36 -5.54
CA THR A 985 -58.29 8.36 -6.16
C THR A 985 -59.45 8.98 -6.92
#